data_AF-A0A3D0Z1K1-F1
#
_entry.id   AF-A0A3D0Z1K1-F1
#
_cell.length_a   1.000
_cell.length_b   1.000
_cell.length_c   1.000
_cell.angle_alpha   90.00
_cell.angle_beta   90.00
_cell.angle_gamma   90.00
#
_symmetry.space_group_name_H-M   'P 1'
#
loop_
_entity.id
_entity.type
_entity.pdbx_description
1 polymer ?
#
loop_
_entity_poly.entity_id
_entity_poly.type
_entity_poly.pdbx_seq_one_letter_code
_entity_poly.pdbx_strand_id
1 'polypeptide(L)'
;MIALHAALSGDGLLLWGETADGTIADASQLLSGLELVATPLPLRSGRVRKAKAWLPTSGGRPVLSLGLQGPAPRAKIKLAPHSVSAYSLAAGEAVEFLSVGMRGPACAPAPGVGPDLAYWKKAIRFAASLVVRQRYLPSLVGGKDSWHAVWSPVISGDDVKTLGRLAAAMPPSARALTKPGTPSPPATPPLEILQRFVAMAVDALVRSVEPVAAETRSRFPTVHDAWLHALQMADEPIAGDPTELERLAIGVKEWRRPLDAIEDAAYRLCFRLEEPPASHPAGEEPTWYVRYLLHPLDDPSLLIGAEELWRRGGRKTALAKRFSRGAKEYLLAALGQAAGICPPIAVSLERAEPGGYALPVAGAYQFLTAEAMALEDAGFGVLLPSWWMGKGTQTRVALCARVKNLKAKGTSGLSLDDLVRVEWTAALDDSEVSLEELKALANLKVPLVRLRGQWVELDPAGLARAVAFCQGTSRNRATVRDIVQMALQAPGAAPGALDFVRVQATGWLRELLDCLQGDAAFEELPAPYGFAGALRPYQVRGYSWLAFLRRWSLGACLADDMGLGKTVQTLALIQRDWNANGRRPVLLVCPTSVINNWQREAGRFTPDLPVMVHHGPGRGKGADFRKAARECAMVISSYSLIARDLEEFREVEWAGVILDEAQNIKNPETRQARGARSIPADYRAALTGTPVENNVGELWSIMEFLNPGLLGSWSQFSRDFFVPIQAERDQAAAERLKKITGPFILRRLKTDRSIIADLPDKLEMKVFCPLTREQASLYAAVLEDLEAALADAEGIGRKGLVLATLSRLKQVCNHPAHFLGDNSQLPGRSGKLIRLTELLAEVLAMGERALVFSQFAEMGAILQRHLLDSFGREVLFLHGGVAPGQRQRMVDRFQGGGPPIFVLSLKAGGTGLNLTAATHVFHFDRWWNPAVEDQATDRVFRIGQTKKVQVHKFICAGTFEERIDDLIERKRDITNTVIGTGEGWLTELSNRELRDLLALREDAVKED
;
A
#
# COMPACT_ATOMS: atom_id res chain seq x y z
N MET A 1 2.66 -24.01 -25.22
CA MET A 1 2.72 -23.63 -23.79
C MET A 1 3.26 -24.84 -23.02
N ILE A 2 4.28 -24.64 -22.19
CA ILE A 2 4.91 -25.71 -21.38
C ILE A 2 4.58 -25.43 -19.91
N ALA A 3 4.09 -26.44 -19.18
CA ALA A 3 3.99 -26.40 -17.73
C ALA A 3 5.29 -26.92 -17.12
N LEU A 4 6.00 -26.07 -16.38
CA LEU A 4 7.22 -26.42 -15.69
C LEU A 4 6.91 -26.99 -14.30
N HIS A 5 7.56 -28.11 -14.00
CA HIS A 5 7.51 -28.80 -12.73
C HIS A 5 8.90 -28.92 -12.12
N ALA A 6 8.96 -28.99 -10.79
CA ALA A 6 10.15 -29.10 -9.98
C ALA A 6 9.99 -30.24 -8.97
N ALA A 7 10.95 -31.16 -8.95
CA ALA A 7 10.98 -32.25 -7.99
C ALA A 7 12.40 -32.48 -7.47
N LEU A 8 12.51 -32.79 -6.19
CA LEU A 8 13.80 -33.10 -5.58
C LEU A 8 14.16 -34.56 -5.88
N SER A 9 15.36 -34.81 -6.41
CA SER A 9 15.86 -36.16 -6.63
C SER A 9 17.38 -36.22 -6.47
N GLY A 10 17.88 -37.10 -5.61
CA GLY A 10 19.30 -37.09 -5.24
C GLY A 10 19.65 -35.79 -4.51
N ASP A 11 20.72 -35.13 -4.94
CA ASP A 11 21.32 -34.00 -4.21
C ASP A 11 20.97 -32.63 -4.83
N GLY A 12 19.94 -32.58 -5.70
CA GLY A 12 19.56 -31.35 -6.38
C GLY A 12 18.09 -31.28 -6.77
N LEU A 13 17.65 -30.05 -7.08
CA LEU A 13 16.32 -29.78 -7.61
C LEU A 13 16.32 -30.02 -9.12
N LEU A 14 15.44 -30.92 -9.58
CA LEU A 14 15.28 -31.23 -10.99
C LEU A 14 14.04 -30.52 -11.55
N LEU A 15 14.22 -29.82 -12.68
CA LEU A 15 13.14 -29.17 -13.41
C LEU A 15 12.76 -29.99 -14.65
N TRP A 16 11.48 -30.22 -14.89
CA TRP A 16 10.97 -30.94 -16.05
C TRP A 16 9.68 -30.29 -16.57
N GLY A 17 9.20 -30.66 -17.76
CA GLY A 17 8.08 -29.97 -18.39
C GLY A 17 7.05 -30.89 -19.04
N GLU A 18 5.79 -30.45 -19.03
CA GLU A 18 4.67 -31.01 -19.78
C GLU A 18 4.23 -30.02 -20.87
N THR A 19 3.90 -30.52 -22.05
CA THR A 19 3.40 -29.68 -23.16
C THR A 19 1.87 -29.69 -23.21
N ALA A 20 1.29 -28.66 -23.83
CA ALA A 20 -0.17 -28.49 -23.92
C ALA A 20 -0.91 -29.61 -24.68
N ASP A 21 -0.22 -30.37 -25.52
CA ASP A 21 -0.73 -31.56 -26.22
C ASP A 21 -0.75 -32.83 -25.35
N GLY A 22 -0.35 -32.74 -24.09
CA GLY A 22 -0.32 -33.87 -23.14
C GLY A 22 0.86 -34.80 -23.37
N THR A 23 1.95 -34.29 -23.96
CA THR A 23 3.23 -35.00 -24.07
C THR A 23 4.24 -34.41 -23.09
N ILE A 24 5.33 -35.16 -22.87
CA ILE A 24 6.42 -34.75 -22.00
C ILE A 24 7.40 -33.93 -22.83
N ALA A 25 7.79 -32.77 -22.32
CA ALA A 25 8.72 -31.89 -23.00
C ALA A 25 10.06 -32.59 -23.24
N ASP A 26 10.56 -32.51 -24.47
CA ASP A 26 11.92 -32.95 -24.79
C ASP A 26 12.97 -31.98 -24.21
N ALA A 27 14.25 -32.29 -24.40
CA ALA A 27 15.33 -31.48 -23.85
C ALA A 27 15.37 -30.04 -24.42
N SER A 28 15.03 -29.86 -25.69
CA SER A 28 15.04 -28.55 -26.35
C SER A 28 13.84 -27.70 -25.89
N GLN A 29 12.67 -28.32 -25.81
CA GLN A 29 11.45 -27.71 -25.30
C GLN A 29 11.60 -27.29 -23.83
N LEU A 30 12.19 -28.15 -23.00
CA LEU A 30 12.47 -27.83 -21.59
C LEU A 30 13.40 -26.63 -21.44
N LEU A 31 14.50 -26.59 -22.20
CA LEU A 31 15.46 -25.47 -22.15
C LEU A 31 14.80 -24.15 -22.58
N SER A 32 14.03 -24.17 -23.67
CA SER A 32 13.27 -22.99 -24.11
C SER A 32 12.24 -22.54 -23.07
N GLY A 33 11.56 -23.48 -22.40
CA GLY A 33 10.66 -23.19 -21.29
C GLY A 33 11.36 -22.57 -20.08
N LEU A 34 12.57 -23.02 -19.76
CA LEU A 34 13.38 -22.49 -18.66
C LEU A 34 13.94 -21.10 -18.96
N GLU A 35 14.35 -20.81 -20.20
CA GLU A 35 14.79 -19.47 -20.64
C GLU A 35 13.69 -18.42 -20.43
N LEU A 36 12.43 -18.82 -20.58
CA LEU A 36 11.27 -17.96 -20.34
C LEU A 36 11.02 -17.68 -18.85
N VAL A 37 11.59 -18.42 -17.91
CA VAL A 37 11.29 -18.30 -16.46
C VAL A 37 12.52 -17.95 -15.62
N ALA A 38 13.75 -18.20 -16.11
CA ALA A 38 15.00 -18.05 -15.37
C ALA A 38 15.89 -16.92 -15.92
N THR A 39 15.48 -15.66 -15.77
CA THR A 39 16.25 -14.48 -16.22
C THR A 39 17.22 -13.96 -15.14
N PRO A 40 18.13 -14.82 -14.63
CA PRO A 40 19.53 -14.56 -14.96
C PRO A 40 20.44 -15.80 -15.11
N LEU A 41 19.92 -17.03 -15.06
CA LEU A 41 20.77 -18.23 -14.98
C LEU A 41 21.27 -18.69 -16.37
N PRO A 42 22.58 -18.84 -16.60
CA PRO A 42 23.11 -19.38 -17.86
C PRO A 42 22.80 -20.89 -17.96
N LEU A 43 21.80 -21.25 -18.77
CA LEU A 43 21.41 -22.64 -18.97
C LEU A 43 22.45 -23.40 -19.82
N ARG A 44 22.86 -24.59 -19.37
CA ARG A 44 23.85 -25.44 -20.06
C ARG A 44 23.23 -26.77 -20.49
N SER A 45 23.29 -27.08 -21.79
CA SER A 45 22.70 -28.31 -22.36
C SER A 45 23.22 -29.61 -21.72
N GLY A 46 24.47 -29.64 -21.27
CA GLY A 46 25.09 -30.79 -20.59
C GLY A 46 24.49 -31.16 -19.22
N ARG A 47 23.52 -30.41 -18.70
CA ARG A 47 22.84 -30.67 -17.42
C ARG A 47 21.44 -31.24 -17.54
N VAL A 48 20.95 -31.45 -18.77
CA VAL A 48 19.71 -32.20 -19.01
C VAL A 48 20.00 -33.69 -18.90
N ARG A 49 19.28 -34.37 -18.01
CA ARG A 49 19.38 -35.82 -17.79
C ARG A 49 18.03 -36.48 -18.02
N LYS A 50 18.04 -37.77 -18.36
CA LYS A 50 16.80 -38.57 -18.39
C LYS A 50 16.41 -38.97 -16.97
N ALA A 51 15.14 -38.82 -16.64
CA ALA A 51 14.54 -39.29 -15.40
C ALA A 51 13.24 -40.05 -15.69
N LYS A 52 12.73 -40.78 -14.69
CA LYS A 52 11.39 -41.39 -14.75
C LYS A 52 10.44 -40.60 -13.85
N ALA A 53 9.39 -40.02 -14.42
CA ALA A 53 8.29 -39.38 -13.70
C ALA A 53 7.12 -40.35 -13.56
N TRP A 54 6.64 -40.54 -12.33
CA TRP A 54 5.47 -41.36 -12.04
C TRP A 54 4.21 -40.48 -12.07
N LEU A 55 3.45 -40.58 -13.15
CA LEU A 55 2.31 -39.69 -13.42
C LEU A 55 0.99 -40.44 -13.52
N PRO A 56 -0.14 -39.84 -13.11
CA PRO A 56 -1.46 -40.38 -13.39
C PRO A 56 -1.63 -40.55 -14.90
N THR A 57 -1.98 -41.74 -15.35
CA THR A 57 -1.98 -42.13 -16.77
C THR A 57 -3.32 -42.73 -17.16
N SER A 58 -3.88 -42.29 -18.28
CA SER A 58 -5.13 -42.80 -18.87
C SER A 58 -4.88 -43.15 -20.33
N GLY A 59 -5.15 -44.39 -20.73
CA GLY A 59 -4.98 -44.82 -22.13
C GLY A 59 -3.52 -44.75 -22.63
N GLY A 60 -2.55 -44.92 -21.74
CA GLY A 60 -1.11 -44.87 -22.08
C GLY A 60 -0.50 -43.47 -22.15
N ARG A 61 -1.29 -42.41 -21.92
CA ARG A 61 -0.82 -41.01 -21.89
C ARG A 61 -0.94 -40.40 -20.49
N PRO A 62 0.00 -39.54 -20.07
CA PRO A 62 -0.12 -38.84 -18.80
C PRO A 62 -1.35 -37.93 -18.82
N VAL A 63 -2.04 -37.84 -17.69
CA VAL A 63 -3.14 -36.90 -17.47
C VAL A 63 -2.52 -35.52 -17.25
N LEU A 64 -3.04 -34.52 -17.95
CA LEU A 64 -2.56 -33.14 -17.88
C LEU A 64 -2.61 -32.58 -16.46
N SER A 65 -1.56 -31.87 -16.07
CA SER A 65 -1.50 -31.13 -14.80
C SER A 65 -2.59 -30.05 -14.70
N LEU A 66 -3.06 -29.81 -13.47
CA LEU A 66 -4.05 -28.77 -13.14
C LEU A 66 -3.57 -27.40 -13.61
N GLY A 67 -4.19 -26.86 -14.67
CA GLY A 67 -3.82 -25.59 -15.30
C GLY A 67 -3.61 -25.67 -16.81
N LEU A 68 -3.45 -26.88 -17.37
CA LEU A 68 -3.46 -27.13 -18.81
C LEU A 68 -4.86 -27.57 -19.26
N GLN A 69 -5.42 -26.93 -20.29
CA GLN A 69 -6.70 -27.35 -20.88
C GLN A 69 -6.47 -28.54 -21.82
N GLY A 70 -7.24 -29.62 -21.65
CA GLY A 70 -7.21 -30.74 -22.59
C GLY A 70 -8.31 -31.76 -22.35
N PRO A 71 -8.39 -32.80 -23.20
CA PRO A 71 -9.51 -33.73 -23.22
C PRO A 71 -9.61 -34.52 -21.91
N ALA A 72 -10.84 -34.64 -21.39
CA ALA A 72 -11.11 -35.39 -20.17
C ALA A 72 -10.67 -36.87 -20.33
N PRO A 73 -10.09 -37.49 -19.27
CA PRO A 73 -9.61 -38.86 -19.33
C PRO A 73 -10.76 -39.83 -19.63
N ARG A 74 -10.62 -40.60 -20.73
CA ARG A 74 -11.64 -41.56 -21.19
C ARG A 74 -11.51 -42.96 -20.58
N ALA A 75 -10.45 -43.25 -19.82
CA ALA A 75 -10.15 -44.57 -19.26
C ALA A 75 -9.77 -44.50 -17.76
N LYS A 76 -9.70 -45.67 -17.10
CA LYS A 76 -9.33 -45.78 -15.67
C LYS A 76 -7.91 -45.27 -15.45
N ILE A 77 -7.75 -44.27 -14.58
CA ILE A 77 -6.47 -43.64 -14.26
C ILE A 77 -5.65 -44.57 -13.36
N LYS A 78 -4.39 -44.81 -13.72
CA LYS A 78 -3.40 -45.53 -12.91
C LYS A 78 -2.07 -44.78 -12.90
N LEU A 79 -1.27 -44.94 -11.86
CA LEU A 79 0.08 -44.38 -11.82
C LEU A 79 0.99 -45.22 -12.74
N ALA A 80 1.68 -44.59 -13.69
CA ALA A 80 2.62 -45.26 -14.59
C ALA A 80 3.89 -44.42 -14.78
N PRO A 81 5.05 -45.06 -15.02
CA PRO A 81 6.30 -44.35 -15.24
C PRO A 81 6.41 -43.84 -16.67
N HIS A 82 6.81 -42.58 -16.82
CA HIS A 82 7.11 -41.95 -18.11
C HIS A 82 8.52 -41.40 -18.14
N SER A 83 9.18 -41.45 -19.29
CA SER A 83 10.53 -40.89 -19.43
C SER A 83 10.45 -39.39 -19.66
N VAL A 84 11.08 -38.61 -18.76
CA VAL A 84 11.17 -37.15 -18.85
C VAL A 84 12.61 -36.70 -19.06
N SER A 85 12.77 -35.60 -19.78
CA SER A 85 14.00 -34.82 -19.74
C SER A 85 13.92 -33.89 -18.54
N ALA A 86 14.95 -33.88 -17.69
CA ALA A 86 15.00 -33.08 -16.47
C ALA A 86 16.32 -32.29 -16.39
N TYR A 87 16.23 -30.99 -16.13
CA TYR A 87 17.36 -30.10 -15.94
C TYR A 87 17.77 -30.10 -14.48
N SER A 88 19.04 -30.40 -14.20
CA SER A 88 19.56 -30.45 -12.82
C SER A 88 20.11 -29.09 -12.39
N LEU A 89 19.56 -28.52 -11.32
CA LEU A 89 20.10 -27.34 -10.65
C LEU A 89 21.00 -27.75 -9.48
N ALA A 90 22.17 -27.12 -9.36
CA ALA A 90 22.98 -27.19 -8.15
C ALA A 90 22.30 -26.43 -7.00
N ALA A 91 22.71 -26.65 -5.75
CA ALA A 91 22.09 -26.04 -4.56
C ALA A 91 22.02 -24.51 -4.64
N GLY A 92 23.14 -23.85 -4.98
CA GLY A 92 23.20 -22.39 -5.15
C GLY A 92 22.30 -21.86 -6.26
N GLU A 93 22.28 -22.54 -7.42
CA GLU A 93 21.44 -22.15 -8.56
C GLU A 93 19.96 -22.40 -8.29
N ALA A 94 19.63 -23.45 -7.52
CA ALA A 94 18.27 -23.72 -7.07
C ALA A 94 17.78 -22.63 -6.12
N VAL A 95 18.66 -22.16 -5.22
CA VAL A 95 18.36 -21.02 -4.34
C VAL A 95 18.14 -19.75 -5.15
N GLU A 96 19.04 -19.43 -6.08
CA GLU A 96 18.91 -18.26 -6.95
C GLU A 96 17.62 -18.32 -7.77
N PHE A 97 17.37 -19.44 -8.46
CA PHE A 97 16.19 -19.69 -9.29
C PHE A 97 14.88 -19.53 -8.50
N LEU A 98 14.78 -20.12 -7.31
CA LEU A 98 13.58 -20.04 -6.49
C LEU A 98 13.44 -18.67 -5.79
N SER A 99 14.54 -17.92 -5.64
CA SER A 99 14.54 -16.58 -5.03
C SER A 99 14.15 -15.47 -6.01
N VAL A 100 14.21 -15.72 -7.33
CA VAL A 100 13.70 -14.78 -8.35
C VAL A 100 12.20 -14.51 -8.11
N GLY A 101 11.86 -13.24 -7.87
CA GLY A 101 10.50 -12.78 -7.58
C GLY A 101 10.09 -12.83 -6.11
N MET A 102 11.01 -13.01 -5.15
CA MET A 102 10.69 -13.00 -3.72
C MET A 102 10.34 -11.62 -3.12
N ARG A 103 10.52 -10.51 -3.86
CA ARG A 103 10.14 -9.13 -3.45
C ARG A 103 8.68 -8.73 -3.77
N GLY A 104 7.76 -9.69 -3.89
CA GLY A 104 6.34 -9.45 -4.14
C GLY A 104 5.41 -10.39 -3.37
N PRO A 105 4.13 -10.02 -3.18
CA PRO A 105 3.15 -10.88 -2.51
C PRO A 105 3.00 -12.20 -3.29
N ALA A 106 2.77 -13.29 -2.55
CA ALA A 106 2.79 -14.68 -3.02
C ALA A 106 2.32 -14.88 -4.47
N CYS A 107 3.20 -15.41 -5.33
CA CYS A 107 2.88 -15.72 -6.72
C CYS A 107 1.65 -16.63 -6.81
N ALA A 108 0.56 -16.13 -7.40
CA ALA A 108 -0.34 -16.99 -8.15
C ALA A 108 0.49 -17.67 -9.27
N PRO A 109 0.20 -18.93 -9.64
CA PRO A 109 0.95 -19.62 -10.69
C PRO A 109 0.85 -18.79 -11.98
N ALA A 110 1.99 -18.31 -12.47
CA ALA A 110 2.06 -17.79 -13.83
C ALA A 110 1.58 -18.90 -14.79
N PRO A 111 0.87 -18.57 -15.89
CA PRO A 111 0.48 -19.58 -16.87
C PRO A 111 1.73 -20.33 -17.35
N GLY A 112 1.76 -21.65 -17.14
CA GLY A 112 2.92 -22.50 -17.41
C GLY A 112 3.79 -22.86 -16.20
N VAL A 113 3.40 -22.53 -14.96
CA VAL A 113 4.11 -22.96 -13.74
C VAL A 113 3.25 -23.94 -12.92
N GLY A 114 3.75 -25.14 -12.69
CA GLY A 114 3.10 -26.17 -11.87
C GLY A 114 3.00 -25.78 -10.38
N PRO A 115 2.03 -26.35 -9.64
CA PRO A 115 1.82 -26.06 -8.22
C PRO A 115 3.01 -26.47 -7.33
N ASP A 116 3.81 -27.44 -7.77
CA ASP A 116 5.04 -27.89 -7.11
C ASP A 116 6.15 -26.82 -7.12
N LEU A 117 6.31 -26.05 -8.19
CA LEU A 117 7.28 -24.95 -8.19
C LEU A 117 6.87 -23.85 -7.20
N ALA A 118 5.58 -23.53 -7.12
CA ALA A 118 5.05 -22.62 -6.11
C ALA A 118 5.25 -23.15 -4.68
N TYR A 119 5.16 -24.48 -4.49
CA TYR A 119 5.48 -25.12 -3.22
C TYR A 119 6.96 -24.97 -2.86
N TRP A 120 7.89 -25.24 -3.77
CA TRP A 120 9.33 -25.07 -3.50
C TRP A 120 9.72 -23.61 -3.21
N LYS A 121 9.03 -22.64 -3.82
CA LYS A 121 9.15 -21.21 -3.43
C LYS A 121 8.69 -20.90 -2.00
N LYS A 122 7.70 -21.64 -1.47
CA LYS A 122 7.32 -21.54 -0.05
C LYS A 122 8.33 -22.24 0.85
N ALA A 123 8.84 -23.40 0.43
CA ALA A 123 9.86 -24.13 1.18
C ALA A 123 11.17 -23.34 1.31
N ILE A 124 11.62 -22.65 0.26
CA ILE A 124 12.84 -21.83 0.33
C ILE A 124 12.66 -20.60 1.23
N ARG A 125 11.46 -20.01 1.29
CA ARG A 125 11.14 -18.93 2.25
C ARG A 125 11.29 -19.39 3.69
N PHE A 126 10.87 -20.62 3.98
CA PHE A 126 11.06 -21.21 5.30
C PHE A 126 12.56 -21.41 5.60
N ALA A 127 13.34 -21.97 4.66
CA ALA A 127 14.80 -22.09 4.81
C ALA A 127 15.49 -20.73 5.01
N ALA A 128 15.14 -19.71 4.21
CA ALA A 128 15.64 -18.35 4.38
C ALA A 128 15.27 -17.74 5.74
N SER A 129 14.08 -18.03 6.26
CA SER A 129 13.69 -17.59 7.60
C SER A 129 14.57 -18.19 8.71
N LEU A 130 15.09 -19.42 8.52
CA LEU A 130 16.02 -20.03 9.47
C LEU A 130 17.37 -19.31 9.41
N VAL A 131 17.87 -19.00 8.21
CA VAL A 131 19.13 -18.25 8.02
C VAL A 131 19.04 -16.84 8.61
N VAL A 132 17.96 -16.10 8.35
CA VAL A 132 17.74 -14.75 8.91
C VAL A 132 17.67 -14.78 10.44
N ARG A 133 17.10 -15.84 11.02
CA ARG A 133 17.06 -16.06 12.47
C ARG A 133 18.33 -16.71 13.03
N GLN A 134 19.37 -16.88 12.22
CA GLN A 134 20.65 -17.50 12.60
C GLN A 134 20.51 -18.94 13.17
N ARG A 135 19.50 -19.69 12.71
CA ARG A 135 19.20 -21.06 13.15
C ARG A 135 19.88 -22.12 12.29
N TYR A 136 21.20 -22.12 12.28
CA TYR A 136 22.02 -23.11 11.56
C TYR A 136 23.36 -23.31 12.27
N LEU A 137 23.94 -24.50 12.12
CA LEU A 137 25.22 -24.87 12.74
C LEU A 137 26.14 -25.58 11.75
N PRO A 138 27.46 -25.43 11.90
CA PRO A 138 28.41 -26.14 11.06
C PRO A 138 28.37 -27.65 11.36
N SER A 139 28.53 -28.44 10.32
CA SER A 139 28.46 -29.90 10.37
C SER A 139 29.40 -30.54 9.36
N LEU A 140 29.57 -31.86 9.48
CA LEU A 140 30.23 -32.70 8.48
C LEU A 140 29.26 -33.78 8.03
N VAL A 141 29.19 -34.01 6.71
CA VAL A 141 28.42 -35.09 6.10
C VAL A 141 29.36 -35.87 5.17
N GLY A 142 29.42 -37.18 5.32
CA GLY A 142 30.38 -37.99 4.58
C GLY A 142 30.38 -39.47 4.95
N GLY A 143 31.22 -40.21 4.24
CA GLY A 143 31.44 -41.65 4.42
C GLY A 143 32.90 -42.03 4.16
N LYS A 144 33.17 -43.32 3.95
CA LYS A 144 34.54 -43.87 3.83
C LYS A 144 35.40 -43.22 2.73
N ASP A 145 34.78 -42.67 1.69
CA ASP A 145 35.47 -42.19 0.48
C ASP A 145 35.56 -40.67 0.37
N SER A 146 34.70 -39.90 1.07
CA SER A 146 34.73 -38.43 1.07
C SER A 146 33.90 -37.82 2.20
N TRP A 147 34.39 -36.70 2.74
CA TRP A 147 33.73 -35.88 3.76
C TRP A 147 33.53 -34.46 3.24
N HIS A 148 32.35 -33.89 3.47
CA HIS A 148 31.98 -32.54 3.05
C HIS A 148 31.56 -31.71 4.28
N ALA A 149 32.01 -30.47 4.31
CA ALA A 149 31.58 -29.51 5.32
C ALA A 149 30.24 -28.91 4.91
N VAL A 150 29.25 -28.85 5.81
CA VAL A 150 27.92 -28.29 5.49
C VAL A 150 27.37 -27.46 6.65
N TRP A 151 26.55 -26.46 6.33
CA TRP A 151 25.71 -25.75 7.28
C TRP A 151 24.37 -26.46 7.42
N SER A 152 24.10 -26.98 8.61
CA SER A 152 22.92 -27.77 8.92
C SER A 152 21.87 -26.90 9.62
N PRO A 153 20.58 -26.97 9.23
CA PRO A 153 19.52 -26.21 9.90
C PRO A 153 19.28 -26.72 11.31
N VAL A 154 18.95 -25.80 12.22
CA VAL A 154 18.49 -26.09 13.59
C VAL A 154 16.97 -25.90 13.59
N ILE A 155 16.22 -26.98 13.78
CA ILE A 155 14.74 -26.99 13.65
C ILE A 155 14.14 -27.36 14.99
N SER A 156 13.59 -26.36 15.69
CA SER A 156 13.05 -26.52 17.03
C SER A 156 11.72 -25.80 17.22
N GLY A 157 10.94 -26.21 18.23
CA GLY A 157 9.69 -25.57 18.62
C GLY A 157 8.67 -25.45 17.47
N ASP A 158 8.25 -24.23 17.15
CA ASP A 158 7.24 -23.97 16.11
C ASP A 158 7.74 -24.23 14.67
N ASP A 159 9.05 -24.31 14.46
CA ASP A 159 9.61 -24.70 13.17
C ASP A 159 9.23 -26.16 12.83
N VAL A 160 9.14 -27.04 13.82
CA VAL A 160 8.69 -28.44 13.65
C VAL A 160 7.25 -28.49 13.15
N LYS A 161 6.35 -27.67 13.71
CA LYS A 161 4.95 -27.58 13.27
C LYS A 161 4.85 -27.02 11.85
N THR A 162 5.68 -26.03 11.53
CA THR A 162 5.71 -25.42 10.19
C THR A 162 6.24 -26.39 9.15
N LEU A 163 7.30 -27.13 9.48
CA LEU A 163 7.84 -28.22 8.66
C LEU A 163 6.79 -29.32 8.44
N GLY A 164 6.05 -29.72 9.48
CA GLY A 164 4.96 -30.70 9.38
C GLY A 164 3.82 -30.23 8.46
N ARG A 165 3.41 -28.95 8.57
CA ARG A 165 2.40 -28.36 7.67
C ARG A 165 2.86 -28.31 6.21
N LEU A 166 4.13 -27.93 5.98
CA LEU A 166 4.71 -27.93 4.64
C LEU A 166 4.79 -29.35 4.07
N ALA A 167 5.25 -30.33 4.85
CA ALA A 167 5.30 -31.72 4.43
C ALA A 167 3.91 -32.28 4.06
N ALA A 168 2.88 -31.94 4.84
CA ALA A 168 1.49 -32.32 4.54
C ALA A 168 0.93 -31.65 3.27
N ALA A 169 1.39 -30.42 2.97
CA ALA A 169 0.98 -29.65 1.80
C ALA A 169 1.81 -29.96 0.53
N MET A 170 2.80 -30.86 0.59
CA MET A 170 3.68 -31.18 -0.52
C MET A 170 2.90 -31.79 -1.70
N PRO A 171 2.87 -31.15 -2.89
CA PRO A 171 2.23 -31.73 -4.06
C PRO A 171 2.91 -33.05 -4.46
N PRO A 172 2.17 -34.10 -4.87
CA PRO A 172 2.76 -35.36 -5.31
C PRO A 172 3.75 -35.21 -6.47
N SER A 173 3.54 -34.22 -7.36
CA SER A 173 4.46 -33.90 -8.47
C SER A 173 5.86 -33.50 -7.98
N ALA A 174 5.97 -32.87 -6.80
CA ALA A 174 7.24 -32.47 -6.19
C ALA A 174 8.14 -33.66 -5.78
N ARG A 175 7.57 -34.87 -5.73
CA ARG A 175 8.27 -36.12 -5.40
C ARG A 175 8.08 -37.21 -6.43
N ALA A 176 7.66 -36.88 -7.66
CA ALA A 176 7.29 -37.87 -8.68
C ALA A 176 8.49 -38.47 -9.44
N LEU A 177 9.71 -37.94 -9.27
CA LEU A 177 10.88 -38.34 -10.04
C LEU A 177 11.70 -39.45 -9.37
N THR A 178 12.12 -40.42 -10.18
CA THR A 178 13.07 -41.49 -9.82
C THR A 178 14.19 -41.59 -10.84
N LYS A 179 15.31 -42.22 -10.45
CA LYS A 179 16.43 -42.52 -11.35
C LYS A 179 15.98 -43.47 -12.50
N PRO A 180 16.59 -43.38 -13.69
CA PRO A 180 16.37 -44.36 -14.74
C PRO A 180 16.63 -45.79 -14.23
N GLY A 181 15.72 -46.73 -14.54
CA GLY A 181 15.83 -48.14 -14.11
C GLY A 181 15.09 -48.51 -12.82
N THR A 182 14.63 -47.56 -12.01
CA THR A 182 13.83 -47.89 -10.81
C THR A 182 12.47 -48.51 -11.22
N PRO A 183 12.07 -49.66 -10.64
CA PRO A 183 10.86 -50.39 -11.04
C PRO A 183 9.59 -49.95 -10.29
N SER A 184 9.71 -49.16 -9.23
CA SER A 184 8.62 -48.76 -8.34
C SER A 184 8.52 -47.23 -8.17
N PRO A 185 7.33 -46.70 -7.84
CA PRO A 185 7.15 -45.29 -7.52
C PRO A 185 7.91 -44.89 -6.25
N PRO A 186 8.25 -43.60 -6.11
CA PRO A 186 8.97 -43.09 -4.94
C PRO A 186 8.16 -43.29 -3.66
N ALA A 187 8.78 -43.95 -2.67
CA ALA A 187 8.18 -44.27 -1.37
C ALA A 187 8.66 -43.34 -0.24
N THR A 188 9.61 -42.45 -0.51
CA THR A 188 10.18 -41.53 0.48
C THR A 188 9.08 -40.62 1.07
N PRO A 189 8.98 -40.52 2.41
CA PRO A 189 8.02 -39.64 3.05
C PRO A 189 8.24 -38.17 2.67
N PRO A 190 7.16 -37.36 2.54
CA PRO A 190 7.29 -35.93 2.22
C PRO A 190 8.18 -35.15 3.18
N LEU A 191 8.16 -35.52 4.47
CA LEU A 191 8.95 -34.88 5.51
C LEU A 191 10.46 -35.03 5.26
N GLU A 192 10.91 -36.22 4.88
CA GLU A 192 12.32 -36.51 4.62
C GLU A 192 12.83 -35.73 3.38
N ILE A 193 12.01 -35.67 2.32
CA ILE A 193 12.33 -34.89 1.11
C ILE A 193 12.43 -33.40 1.46
N LEU A 194 11.49 -32.88 2.26
CA LEU A 194 11.48 -31.49 2.68
C LEU A 194 12.70 -31.15 3.56
N GLN A 195 13.05 -32.00 4.51
CA GLN A 195 14.24 -31.82 5.36
C GLN A 195 15.52 -31.75 4.54
N ARG A 196 15.68 -32.64 3.55
CA ARG A 196 16.81 -32.62 2.62
C ARG A 196 16.88 -31.31 1.81
N PHE A 197 15.74 -30.85 1.29
CA PHE A 197 15.69 -29.57 0.58
C PHE A 197 16.02 -28.39 1.49
N VAL A 198 15.48 -28.34 2.71
CA VAL A 198 15.76 -27.25 3.66
C VAL A 198 17.24 -27.24 4.05
N ALA A 199 17.85 -28.40 4.28
CA ALA A 199 19.27 -28.50 4.58
C ALA A 199 20.13 -27.99 3.42
N MET A 200 19.84 -28.43 2.19
CA MET A 200 20.52 -27.96 0.97
C MET A 200 20.36 -26.44 0.78
N ALA A 201 19.15 -25.90 0.99
CA ALA A 201 18.87 -24.48 0.80
C ALA A 201 19.53 -23.61 1.88
N VAL A 202 19.55 -24.04 3.14
CA VAL A 202 20.25 -23.34 4.22
C VAL A 202 21.75 -23.29 3.96
N ASP A 203 22.36 -24.42 3.58
CA ASP A 203 23.80 -24.46 3.24
C ASP A 203 24.16 -23.48 2.11
N ALA A 204 23.40 -23.50 1.02
CA ALA A 204 23.62 -22.58 -0.10
C ALA A 204 23.38 -21.10 0.27
N LEU A 205 22.35 -20.81 1.06
CA LEU A 205 22.03 -19.44 1.48
C LEU A 205 23.12 -18.86 2.40
N VAL A 206 23.60 -19.63 3.39
CA VAL A 206 24.66 -19.17 4.30
C VAL A 206 25.93 -18.86 3.52
N ARG A 207 26.35 -19.74 2.60
CA ARG A 207 27.54 -19.53 1.76
C ARG A 207 27.40 -18.34 0.79
N SER A 208 26.17 -17.95 0.44
CA SER A 208 25.93 -16.82 -0.48
C SER A 208 26.08 -15.43 0.16
N VAL A 209 26.00 -15.32 1.50
CA VAL A 209 25.99 -14.03 2.22
C VAL A 209 27.39 -13.53 2.58
N GLU A 210 28.36 -14.43 2.76
CA GLU A 210 29.76 -14.08 3.08
C GLU A 210 30.74 -14.61 2.02
N PRO A 211 30.87 -13.94 0.85
CA PRO A 211 31.98 -14.22 -0.05
C PRO A 211 33.26 -13.64 0.54
N VAL A 212 33.92 -14.38 1.44
CA VAL A 212 35.28 -14.04 1.86
C VAL A 212 36.20 -14.31 0.66
N ALA A 213 37.05 -13.34 0.30
CA ALA A 213 38.09 -13.53 -0.70
C ALA A 213 39.06 -14.62 -0.23
N ALA A 214 38.77 -15.87 -0.59
CA ALA A 214 39.55 -17.00 -0.16
C ALA A 214 40.85 -17.06 -0.95
N GLU A 215 41.98 -16.91 -0.24
CA GLU A 215 43.25 -17.39 -0.74
C GLU A 215 43.13 -18.89 -0.97
N THR A 216 43.34 -19.36 -2.20
CA THR A 216 43.44 -20.80 -2.49
C THR A 216 44.65 -21.37 -1.76
N ARG A 217 44.45 -21.86 -0.53
CA ARG A 217 45.45 -22.62 0.22
C ARG A 217 45.20 -24.11 -0.01
N SER A 218 46.18 -24.78 -0.60
CA SER A 218 46.12 -26.23 -0.89
C SER A 218 46.50 -27.11 0.30
N ARG A 219 46.96 -26.51 1.42
CA ARG A 219 47.43 -27.24 2.61
C ARG A 219 47.04 -26.49 3.88
N PHE A 220 46.40 -27.21 4.80
CA PHE A 220 45.99 -26.72 6.10
C PHE A 220 46.83 -27.36 7.22
N PRO A 221 47.18 -26.64 8.30
CA PRO A 221 47.93 -27.19 9.43
C PRO A 221 47.16 -28.27 10.19
N THR A 222 45.82 -28.16 10.25
CA THR A 222 44.95 -29.10 10.96
C THR A 222 43.69 -29.44 10.15
N VAL A 223 43.06 -30.57 10.47
CA VAL A 223 41.76 -30.96 9.90
C VAL A 223 40.65 -29.97 10.30
N HIS A 224 40.78 -29.28 11.44
CA HIS A 224 39.87 -28.21 11.85
C HIS A 224 39.96 -26.99 10.92
N ASP A 225 41.18 -26.58 10.56
CA ASP A 225 41.39 -25.47 9.62
C ASP A 225 40.88 -25.83 8.22
N ALA A 226 41.08 -27.08 7.78
CA ALA A 226 40.54 -27.60 6.52
C ALA A 226 39.00 -27.61 6.53
N TRP A 227 38.38 -27.99 7.65
CA TRP A 227 36.93 -27.97 7.81
C TRP A 227 36.35 -26.55 7.81
N LEU A 228 36.95 -25.62 8.55
CA LEU A 228 36.52 -24.21 8.57
C LEU A 228 36.65 -23.54 7.20
N HIS A 229 37.74 -23.82 6.47
CA HIS A 229 37.90 -23.36 5.10
C HIS A 229 36.84 -23.97 4.17
N ALA A 230 36.59 -25.28 4.28
CA ALA A 230 35.59 -25.96 3.47
C ALA A 230 34.15 -25.48 3.73
N LEU A 231 33.82 -24.92 4.91
CA LEU A 231 32.53 -24.29 5.19
C LEU A 231 32.29 -22.98 4.42
N GLN A 232 33.36 -22.38 3.88
CA GLN A 232 33.30 -21.15 3.09
C GLN A 232 33.36 -21.40 1.58
N MET A 233 33.85 -22.58 1.14
CA MET A 233 34.00 -22.93 -0.29
C MET A 233 32.73 -23.57 -0.87
N ALA A 234 32.65 -23.72 -2.20
CA ALA A 234 31.51 -24.40 -2.85
C ALA A 234 31.71 -25.92 -2.87
N ASP A 235 30.97 -26.67 -2.02
CA ASP A 235 30.79 -28.13 -2.01
C ASP A 235 32.03 -28.98 -2.44
N GLU A 236 33.19 -28.69 -1.85
CA GLU A 236 34.42 -29.45 -2.07
C GLU A 236 34.67 -30.44 -0.92
N PRO A 237 35.20 -31.65 -1.21
CA PRO A 237 35.57 -32.60 -0.18
C PRO A 237 36.73 -32.05 0.67
N ILE A 238 36.65 -32.27 1.99
CA ILE A 238 37.69 -31.83 2.92
C ILE A 238 38.94 -32.69 2.69
N ALA A 239 40.05 -32.04 2.32
CA ALA A 239 41.34 -32.71 2.22
C ALA A 239 41.91 -32.99 3.62
N GLY A 240 42.12 -34.27 3.97
CA GLY A 240 42.66 -34.68 5.26
C GLY A 240 42.71 -36.20 5.43
N ASP A 241 43.29 -36.67 6.53
CA ASP A 241 43.27 -38.10 6.88
C ASP A 241 41.83 -38.54 7.23
N PRO A 242 41.28 -39.62 6.62
CA PRO A 242 39.92 -40.07 6.89
C PRO A 242 39.63 -40.40 8.35
N THR A 243 40.63 -40.88 9.11
CA THR A 243 40.49 -41.24 10.52
C THR A 243 40.36 -39.99 11.41
N GLU A 244 41.14 -38.96 11.11
CA GLU A 244 41.05 -37.66 11.79
C GLU A 244 39.73 -36.94 11.47
N LEU A 245 39.26 -37.01 10.22
CA LEU A 245 37.95 -36.50 9.80
C LEU A 245 36.79 -37.22 10.48
N GLU A 246 36.87 -38.54 10.66
CA GLU A 246 35.87 -39.31 11.39
C GLU A 246 35.84 -38.92 12.88
N ARG A 247 37.00 -38.71 13.52
CA ARG A 247 37.08 -38.20 14.90
C ARG A 247 36.50 -36.79 15.02
N LEU A 248 36.79 -35.92 14.05
CA LEU A 248 36.20 -34.57 14.00
C LEU A 248 34.67 -34.64 13.87
N ALA A 249 34.15 -35.50 12.98
CA ALA A 249 32.72 -35.69 12.82
C ALA A 249 32.04 -36.17 14.11
N ILE A 250 32.66 -37.10 14.83
CA ILE A 250 32.19 -37.54 16.16
C ILE A 250 32.21 -36.38 17.15
N GLY A 251 33.32 -35.62 17.22
CA GLY A 251 33.45 -34.48 18.13
C GLY A 251 32.44 -33.37 17.86
N VAL A 252 32.17 -33.05 16.59
CA VAL A 252 31.14 -32.07 16.19
C VAL A 252 29.75 -32.58 16.56
N LYS A 253 29.47 -33.87 16.39
CA LYS A 253 28.21 -34.48 16.81
C LYS A 253 28.03 -34.46 18.33
N GLU A 254 29.09 -34.73 19.10
CA GLU A 254 29.06 -34.64 20.56
C GLU A 254 28.89 -33.20 21.06
N TRP A 255 29.53 -32.24 20.41
CA TRP A 255 29.36 -30.81 20.68
C TRP A 255 27.92 -30.34 20.41
N ARG A 256 27.25 -30.89 19.39
CA ARG A 256 25.84 -30.62 19.07
C ARG A 256 24.85 -31.33 19.99
N ARG A 257 25.23 -32.45 20.60
CA ARG A 257 24.35 -33.33 21.39
C ARG A 257 23.52 -32.62 22.48
N PRO A 258 24.03 -31.61 23.23
CA PRO A 258 23.22 -30.88 24.19
C PRO A 258 22.05 -30.11 23.55
N LEU A 259 22.22 -29.65 22.31
CA LEU A 259 21.17 -28.98 21.54
C LEU A 259 20.18 -30.01 20.99
N ASP A 260 20.66 -31.10 20.41
CA ASP A 260 19.81 -32.20 19.91
C ASP A 260 18.95 -32.81 21.05
N ALA A 261 19.51 -32.95 22.26
CA ALA A 261 18.80 -33.47 23.43
C ALA A 261 17.72 -32.50 23.94
N ILE A 262 17.87 -31.20 23.69
CA ILE A 262 16.86 -30.19 23.99
C ILE A 262 15.77 -30.16 22.91
N GLU A 263 16.13 -30.44 21.65
CA GLU A 263 15.22 -30.53 20.51
C GLU A 263 14.31 -31.78 20.57
N ASP A 264 14.86 -32.93 20.99
CA ASP A 264 14.12 -34.20 21.13
C ASP A 264 13.28 -34.28 22.42
N ALA A 265 13.43 -33.31 23.32
CA ALA A 265 12.73 -33.33 24.60
C ALA A 265 11.22 -33.09 24.42
N ALA A 266 10.41 -34.01 24.95
CA ALA A 266 8.94 -33.85 24.99
C ALA A 266 8.47 -32.72 25.93
N TYR A 267 9.41 -32.00 26.58
CA TYR A 267 9.18 -31.02 27.63
C TYR A 267 10.04 -29.80 27.42
N ARG A 268 9.54 -28.63 27.82
CA ARG A 268 10.23 -27.35 27.74
C ARG A 268 10.41 -26.75 29.14
N LEU A 269 11.62 -26.27 29.45
CA LEU A 269 11.90 -25.50 30.66
C LEU A 269 11.23 -24.12 30.55
N CYS A 270 10.57 -23.71 31.62
CA CYS A 270 9.84 -22.47 31.73
C CYS A 270 10.20 -21.70 33.00
N PHE A 271 10.44 -20.40 32.88
CA PHE A 271 10.70 -19.49 33.98
C PHE A 271 9.43 -18.69 34.30
N ARG A 272 8.93 -18.79 35.53
CA ARG A 272 7.82 -17.97 36.00
C ARG A 272 8.33 -16.92 36.97
N LEU A 273 8.06 -15.65 36.70
CA LEU A 273 8.30 -14.56 37.64
C LEU A 273 7.09 -14.43 38.58
N GLU A 274 7.32 -14.61 39.88
CA GLU A 274 6.32 -14.53 40.95
C GLU A 274 6.44 -13.20 41.70
N GLU A 275 5.28 -12.57 41.95
CA GLU A 275 5.19 -11.29 42.64
C GLU A 275 5.42 -11.44 44.16
N PRO A 276 6.01 -10.43 44.79
CA PRO A 276 6.08 -10.33 46.25
C PRO A 276 4.66 -10.35 46.89
N PRO A 277 4.45 -11.06 48.02
CA PRO A 277 3.17 -11.09 48.72
C PRO A 277 2.70 -9.70 49.17
N ALA A 278 1.38 -9.51 49.25
CA ALA A 278 0.77 -8.18 49.49
C ALA A 278 1.15 -7.54 50.84
N SER A 279 1.55 -8.33 51.84
CA SER A 279 2.00 -7.91 53.16
C SER A 279 3.46 -8.28 53.38
N HIS A 280 4.35 -7.29 53.33
CA HIS A 280 5.76 -7.43 53.73
C HIS A 280 5.99 -6.83 55.12
N PRO A 281 6.89 -7.41 55.94
CA PRO A 281 7.26 -6.83 57.23
C PRO A 281 7.80 -5.40 57.04
N ALA A 282 7.38 -4.48 57.92
CA ALA A 282 7.83 -3.09 57.84
C ALA A 282 9.36 -3.00 58.01
N GLY A 283 10.05 -2.58 56.94
CA GLY A 283 11.51 -2.41 56.90
C GLY A 283 12.26 -3.35 55.95
N GLU A 284 11.60 -4.33 55.33
CA GLU A 284 12.20 -5.21 54.32
C GLU A 284 11.78 -4.82 52.89
N GLU A 285 12.71 -4.87 51.94
CA GLU A 285 12.42 -4.63 50.53
C GLU A 285 11.59 -5.78 49.91
N PRO A 286 10.60 -5.48 49.04
CA PRO A 286 9.79 -6.50 48.40
C PRO A 286 10.66 -7.39 47.49
N THR A 287 10.67 -8.69 47.78
CA THR A 287 11.49 -9.68 47.07
C THR A 287 10.66 -10.45 46.05
N TRP A 288 11.12 -10.45 44.79
CA TRP A 288 10.55 -11.23 43.68
C TRP A 288 11.18 -12.61 43.61
N TYR A 289 10.50 -13.57 42.96
CA TYR A 289 11.02 -14.94 42.82
C TYR A 289 10.86 -15.47 41.40
N VAL A 290 11.93 -16.03 40.82
CA VAL A 290 11.86 -16.74 39.53
C VAL A 290 11.82 -18.23 39.81
N ARG A 291 10.70 -18.87 39.48
CA ARG A 291 10.46 -20.31 39.66
C ARG A 291 10.71 -21.06 38.36
N TYR A 292 11.37 -22.23 38.47
CA TYR A 292 11.60 -23.13 37.35
C TYR A 292 10.47 -24.15 37.23
N LEU A 293 9.87 -24.21 36.05
CA LEU A 293 8.75 -25.09 35.71
C LEU A 293 9.09 -25.90 34.46
N LEU A 294 8.51 -27.08 34.32
CA LEU A 294 8.55 -27.88 33.11
C LEU A 294 7.13 -28.08 32.61
N HIS A 295 6.91 -27.89 31.31
CA HIS A 295 5.65 -28.24 30.67
C HIS A 295 5.86 -29.15 29.46
N PRO A 296 4.94 -30.10 29.21
CA PRO A 296 4.92 -30.87 27.97
C PRO A 296 4.68 -29.99 26.73
N LEU A 297 5.24 -30.39 25.59
CA LEU A 297 5.00 -29.71 24.30
C LEU A 297 3.59 -29.99 23.74
N ASP A 298 2.99 -31.12 24.10
CA ASP A 298 1.64 -31.53 23.70
C ASP A 298 0.54 -30.92 24.57
N ASP A 299 0.86 -30.54 25.80
CA ASP A 299 -0.06 -29.83 26.71
C ASP A 299 0.67 -28.75 27.53
N PRO A 300 0.79 -27.52 26.99
CA PRO A 300 1.47 -26.41 27.66
C PRO A 300 0.76 -25.91 28.93
N SER A 301 -0.49 -26.32 29.19
CA SER A 301 -1.23 -25.89 30.38
C SER A 301 -0.76 -26.57 31.66
N LEU A 302 -0.01 -27.67 31.51
CA LEU A 302 0.41 -28.54 32.58
C LEU A 302 1.83 -28.19 33.03
N LEU A 303 1.91 -27.45 34.15
CA LEU A 303 3.16 -26.94 34.72
C LEU A 303 3.58 -27.78 35.94
N ILE A 304 4.79 -28.32 35.90
CA ILE A 304 5.39 -29.08 37.01
C ILE A 304 6.58 -28.30 37.55
N GLY A 305 6.69 -28.15 38.87
CA GLY A 305 7.87 -27.52 39.49
C GLY A 305 9.14 -28.34 39.30
N ALA A 306 10.27 -27.69 38.99
CA ALA A 306 11.56 -28.37 38.85
C ALA A 306 11.96 -29.16 40.11
N GLU A 307 11.59 -28.66 41.29
CA GLU A 307 11.78 -29.31 42.60
C GLU A 307 11.08 -30.69 42.69
N GLU A 308 9.94 -30.85 42.01
CA GLU A 308 9.16 -32.09 42.05
C GLU A 308 9.87 -33.25 41.35
N LEU A 309 10.80 -32.97 40.43
CA LEU A 309 11.64 -34.00 39.80
C LEU A 309 12.64 -34.62 40.77
N TRP A 310 13.04 -33.92 41.83
CA TRP A 310 14.03 -34.38 42.79
C TRP A 310 13.42 -35.25 43.90
N ARG A 311 12.14 -35.07 44.21
CA ARG A 311 11.42 -35.84 45.23
C ARG A 311 11.27 -37.32 44.86
N ARG A 312 12.02 -38.20 45.54
CA ARG A 312 11.80 -39.66 45.47
C ARG A 312 10.52 -40.04 46.24
N GLY A 313 9.46 -40.41 45.52
CA GLY A 313 8.34 -41.17 46.09
C GLY A 313 7.06 -40.41 46.46
N GLY A 314 6.80 -39.22 45.92
CA GLY A 314 5.55 -38.48 46.16
C GLY A 314 4.57 -38.53 44.98
N ARG A 315 3.44 -39.24 45.14
CA ARG A 315 2.27 -39.38 44.23
C ARG A 315 2.59 -39.87 42.80
N LYS A 316 2.16 -41.10 42.52
CA LYS A 316 1.96 -41.68 41.17
C LYS A 316 0.88 -40.91 40.40
N THR A 317 1.09 -39.66 40.02
CA THR A 317 0.25 -38.99 39.02
C THR A 317 0.63 -39.52 37.64
N ALA A 318 -0.36 -39.77 36.77
CA ALA A 318 -0.16 -40.20 35.39
C ALA A 318 0.80 -39.29 34.60
N LEU A 319 1.01 -38.05 35.06
CA LEU A 319 2.00 -37.09 34.58
C LEU A 319 3.44 -37.62 34.68
N ALA A 320 3.88 -38.15 35.83
CA ALA A 320 5.26 -38.60 36.02
C ALA A 320 5.64 -39.83 35.17
N LYS A 321 4.65 -40.55 34.61
CA LYS A 321 4.86 -41.61 33.62
C LYS A 321 5.05 -41.06 32.20
N ARG A 322 4.54 -39.86 31.91
CA ARG A 322 4.72 -39.19 30.61
C ARG A 322 6.17 -38.71 30.50
N PHE A 323 6.72 -38.11 31.56
CA PHE A 323 8.11 -37.65 31.64
C PHE A 323 9.07 -38.84 31.70
N SER A 324 9.79 -39.07 30.60
CA SER A 324 10.68 -40.22 30.38
C SER A 324 12.00 -40.15 31.19
N ARG A 325 12.75 -41.27 31.21
CA ARG A 325 14.18 -41.28 31.56
C ARG A 325 14.89 -40.18 30.75
N GLY A 326 15.57 -39.25 31.42
CA GLY A 326 16.23 -38.12 30.75
C GLY A 326 15.81 -36.72 31.24
N ALA A 327 14.68 -36.59 31.97
CA ALA A 327 14.15 -35.28 32.35
C ALA A 327 15.06 -34.47 33.29
N LYS A 328 15.85 -35.16 34.13
CA LYS A 328 16.83 -34.51 35.01
C LYS A 328 18.06 -34.04 34.25
N GLU A 329 18.57 -34.89 33.36
CA GLU A 329 19.67 -34.54 32.47
C GLU A 329 19.28 -33.35 31.57
N TYR A 330 18.05 -33.35 31.02
CA TYR A 330 17.50 -32.22 30.27
C TYR A 330 17.41 -30.95 31.12
N LEU A 331 16.83 -31.02 32.33
CA LEU A 331 16.68 -29.85 33.20
C LEU A 331 18.03 -29.21 33.53
N LEU A 332 19.04 -30.02 33.88
CA LEU A 332 20.38 -29.51 34.20
C LEU A 332 21.09 -28.94 32.97
N ALA A 333 20.97 -29.58 31.80
CA ALA A 333 21.52 -29.06 30.55
C ALA A 333 20.84 -27.73 30.14
N ALA A 334 19.52 -27.65 30.24
CA ALA A 334 18.73 -26.47 29.93
C ALA A 334 19.02 -25.30 30.90
N LEU A 335 19.15 -25.57 32.20
CA LEU A 335 19.54 -24.57 33.19
C LEU A 335 20.99 -24.10 32.98
N GLY A 336 21.89 -25.00 32.59
CA GLY A 336 23.27 -24.64 32.24
C GLY A 336 23.35 -23.70 31.05
N GLN A 337 22.51 -23.89 30.03
CA GLN A 337 22.37 -22.95 28.91
C GLN A 337 21.76 -21.62 29.34
N ALA A 338 20.68 -21.66 30.13
CA ALA A 338 20.02 -20.47 30.63
C ALA A 338 20.93 -19.63 31.55
N ALA A 339 21.87 -20.25 32.27
CA ALA A 339 22.86 -19.57 33.11
C ALA A 339 23.79 -18.62 32.33
N GLY A 340 24.02 -18.88 31.04
CA GLY A 340 24.76 -17.96 30.16
C GLY A 340 23.97 -16.69 29.83
N ILE A 341 22.64 -16.73 29.92
CA ILE A 341 21.73 -15.61 29.62
C ILE A 341 21.38 -14.85 30.90
N CYS A 342 21.13 -15.59 31.99
CA CYS A 342 20.72 -15.06 33.29
C CYS A 342 21.68 -15.58 34.38
N PRO A 343 22.69 -14.78 34.78
CA PRO A 343 23.73 -15.20 35.72
C PRO A 343 23.23 -15.75 37.08
N PRO A 344 22.13 -15.26 37.69
CA PRO A 344 21.58 -15.84 38.91
C PRO A 344 21.21 -17.33 38.82
N ILE A 345 20.93 -17.85 37.61
CA ILE A 345 20.65 -19.28 37.40
C ILE A 345 21.90 -20.13 37.70
N ALA A 346 23.11 -19.63 37.45
CA ALA A 346 24.35 -20.34 37.76
C ALA A 346 24.46 -20.65 39.26
N VAL A 347 24.09 -19.68 40.12
CA VAL A 347 24.07 -19.84 41.58
C VAL A 347 23.05 -20.90 42.01
N SER A 348 21.92 -21.01 41.30
CA SER A 348 20.91 -22.03 41.60
C SER A 348 21.39 -23.46 41.31
N LEU A 349 22.34 -23.64 40.39
CA LEU A 349 22.90 -24.95 40.01
C LEU A 349 23.90 -25.51 41.03
N GLU A 350 24.39 -24.68 41.95
CA GLU A 350 25.22 -25.14 43.08
C GLU A 350 24.40 -25.89 44.14
N ARG A 351 23.07 -25.78 44.09
CA ARG A 351 22.15 -26.47 45.01
C ARG A 351 21.82 -27.87 44.49
N ALA A 352 21.61 -28.80 45.41
CA ALA A 352 21.24 -30.17 45.08
C ALA A 352 19.88 -30.30 44.36
N GLU A 353 18.98 -29.32 44.53
CA GLU A 353 17.63 -29.29 43.95
C GLU A 353 17.33 -27.89 43.38
N PRO A 354 17.77 -27.57 42.14
CA PRO A 354 17.52 -26.25 41.54
C PRO A 354 16.03 -26.05 41.24
N GLY A 355 15.38 -25.16 41.99
CA GLY A 355 13.94 -24.84 41.88
C GLY A 355 13.60 -23.39 41.48
N GLY A 356 14.56 -22.48 41.63
CA GLY A 356 14.38 -21.05 41.38
C GLY A 356 15.38 -20.19 42.17
N TYR A 357 15.24 -18.87 42.08
CA TYR A 357 16.04 -17.89 42.81
C TYR A 357 15.25 -16.61 43.12
N ALA A 358 15.69 -15.88 44.14
CA ALA A 358 15.10 -14.62 44.58
C ALA A 358 15.78 -13.41 43.91
N LEU A 359 15.01 -12.35 43.65
CA LEU A 359 15.44 -11.12 42.99
C LEU A 359 14.98 -9.87 43.76
N PRO A 360 15.82 -8.83 43.87
CA PRO A 360 15.36 -7.50 44.28
C PRO A 360 14.52 -6.86 43.16
N VAL A 361 13.82 -5.77 43.46
CA VAL A 361 12.97 -5.04 42.49
C VAL A 361 13.74 -4.64 41.22
N ALA A 362 14.98 -4.18 41.37
CA ALA A 362 15.85 -3.84 40.23
C ALA A 362 16.16 -5.07 39.35
N GLY A 363 16.38 -6.22 39.97
CA GLY A 363 16.60 -7.49 39.26
C GLY A 363 15.33 -7.99 38.57
N ALA A 364 14.16 -7.80 39.17
CA ALA A 364 12.88 -8.12 38.53
C ALA A 364 12.62 -7.27 37.28
N TYR A 365 12.95 -5.98 37.31
CA TYR A 365 12.88 -5.11 36.13
C TYR A 365 13.86 -5.54 35.02
N GLN A 366 15.11 -5.86 35.38
CA GLN A 366 16.08 -6.40 34.43
C GLN A 366 15.57 -7.71 33.80
N PHE A 367 14.98 -8.59 34.61
CA PHE A 367 14.36 -9.82 34.11
C PHE A 367 13.22 -9.52 33.12
N LEU A 368 12.32 -8.58 33.44
CA LEU A 368 11.18 -8.21 32.60
C LEU A 368 11.57 -7.56 31.26
N THR A 369 12.62 -6.72 31.25
CA THR A 369 13.01 -5.93 30.07
C THR A 369 14.02 -6.61 29.16
N ALA A 370 14.91 -7.46 29.68
CA ALA A 370 16.04 -8.00 28.94
C ALA A 370 16.09 -9.53 28.99
N GLU A 371 16.04 -10.12 30.19
CA GLU A 371 16.32 -11.55 30.35
C GLU A 371 15.14 -12.43 29.90
N ALA A 372 13.90 -11.99 30.11
CA ALA A 372 12.69 -12.70 29.68
C ALA A 372 12.68 -12.91 28.15
N MET A 373 12.91 -11.84 27.39
CA MET A 373 12.96 -11.91 25.93
C MET A 373 14.14 -12.76 25.45
N ALA A 374 15.32 -12.58 26.03
CA ALA A 374 16.49 -13.38 25.68
C ALA A 374 16.30 -14.88 25.98
N LEU A 375 15.59 -15.22 27.07
CA LEU A 375 15.23 -16.60 27.41
C LEU A 375 14.17 -17.16 26.45
N GLU A 376 13.17 -16.37 26.04
CA GLU A 376 12.19 -16.79 25.03
C GLU A 376 12.83 -17.02 23.65
N ASP A 377 13.71 -16.12 23.23
CA ASP A 377 14.48 -16.21 21.97
C ASP A 377 15.40 -17.43 21.95
N ALA A 378 16.01 -17.75 23.10
CA ALA A 378 16.78 -18.97 23.32
C ALA A 378 15.93 -20.25 23.37
N GLY A 379 14.60 -20.12 23.28
CA GLY A 379 13.70 -21.28 23.21
C GLY A 379 13.25 -21.80 24.57
N PHE A 380 13.34 -21.01 25.65
CA PHE A 380 12.72 -21.33 26.94
C PHE A 380 11.29 -20.76 27.03
N GLY A 381 10.44 -21.35 27.87
CA GLY A 381 9.15 -20.76 28.18
C GLY A 381 9.32 -19.65 29.20
N VAL A 382 8.59 -18.54 29.08
CA VAL A 382 8.57 -17.51 30.12
C VAL A 382 7.13 -17.18 30.46
N LEU A 383 6.82 -17.13 31.76
CA LEU A 383 5.52 -16.78 32.29
C LEU A 383 5.69 -15.51 33.12
N LEU A 384 5.34 -14.39 32.49
CA LEU A 384 5.33 -13.09 33.13
C LEU A 384 3.97 -12.81 33.79
N PRO A 385 3.93 -11.91 34.78
CA PRO A 385 2.69 -11.47 35.37
C PRO A 385 1.71 -10.90 34.34
N SER A 386 0.41 -11.14 34.56
CA SER A 386 -0.65 -10.78 33.60
C SER A 386 -0.72 -9.29 33.26
N TRP A 387 -0.36 -8.40 34.19
CA TRP A 387 -0.30 -6.97 33.94
C TRP A 387 0.77 -6.66 32.88
N TRP A 388 1.98 -7.21 32.99
CA TRP A 388 3.08 -6.98 32.03
C TRP A 388 2.72 -7.37 30.58
N MET A 389 1.93 -8.43 30.41
CA MET A 389 1.52 -8.96 29.10
C MET A 389 0.36 -8.18 28.46
N GLY A 390 -0.25 -7.21 29.16
CA GLY A 390 -1.34 -6.37 28.65
C GLY A 390 -0.86 -5.25 27.72
N LYS A 391 -1.68 -4.85 26.73
CA LYS A 391 -1.46 -3.61 25.98
C LYS A 391 -1.69 -2.42 26.92
N GLY A 392 -0.65 -1.91 27.57
CA GLY A 392 -0.74 -0.68 28.38
C GLY A 392 0.05 -0.64 29.70
N THR A 393 1.06 -1.49 29.90
CA THR A 393 1.80 -1.54 31.18
C THR A 393 2.90 -0.51 31.37
N GLN A 394 3.35 0.09 30.26
CA GLN A 394 4.15 1.29 30.32
C GLN A 394 3.21 2.45 30.57
N THR A 395 3.15 2.91 31.81
CA THR A 395 2.42 4.13 32.11
C THR A 395 3.15 5.27 31.44
N ARG A 396 2.51 5.85 30.43
CA ARG A 396 3.11 6.93 29.66
C ARG A 396 2.84 8.23 30.37
N VAL A 397 3.92 8.96 30.63
CA VAL A 397 3.82 10.32 31.14
C VAL A 397 3.39 11.21 29.98
N ALA A 398 2.20 11.78 30.10
CA ALA A 398 1.67 12.68 29.11
C ALA A 398 1.39 14.06 29.67
N LEU A 399 1.39 15.05 28.79
CA LEU A 399 1.03 16.42 29.15
C LEU A 399 -0.46 16.68 28.91
N CYS A 400 -1.05 17.42 29.85
CA CYS A 400 -2.38 18.01 29.76
C CYS A 400 -2.23 19.53 29.69
N ALA A 401 -2.85 20.15 28.69
CA ALA A 401 -2.86 21.60 28.53
C ALA A 401 -4.20 22.18 28.98
N ARG A 402 -4.21 23.03 30.01
CA ARG A 402 -5.38 23.80 30.43
C ARG A 402 -5.25 25.24 29.94
N VAL A 403 -6.09 25.64 29.00
CA VAL A 403 -6.01 26.97 28.38
C VAL A 403 -6.90 27.96 29.12
N LYS A 404 -6.28 29.04 29.65
CA LYS A 404 -7.00 30.15 30.31
C LYS A 404 -7.18 31.32 29.35
N ASN A 405 -8.42 31.82 29.31
CA ASN A 405 -8.92 32.75 28.31
C ASN A 405 -8.19 34.12 28.32
N LEU A 406 -7.85 34.65 27.15
CA LEU A 406 -7.49 36.07 26.94
C LEU A 406 -8.67 36.74 26.22
N LYS A 407 -9.17 37.86 26.77
CA LYS A 407 -10.28 38.62 26.16
C LYS A 407 -9.93 38.98 24.72
N ALA A 408 -10.74 38.55 23.75
CA ALA A 408 -10.61 38.93 22.35
C ALA A 408 -10.69 40.46 22.22
N LYS A 409 -9.63 41.09 21.70
CA LYS A 409 -9.66 42.51 21.34
C LYS A 409 -10.29 42.65 19.96
N GLY A 410 -11.55 43.09 19.94
CA GLY A 410 -12.19 43.69 18.76
C GLY A 410 -12.58 42.71 17.65
N THR A 411 -13.43 43.22 16.76
CA THR A 411 -14.08 42.57 15.61
C THR A 411 -13.15 42.09 14.49
N SER A 412 -11.83 42.07 14.70
CA SER A 412 -10.84 41.47 13.81
C SER A 412 -10.67 39.99 14.15
N GLY A 413 -10.86 39.12 13.15
CA GLY A 413 -10.85 37.66 13.31
C GLY A 413 -9.63 37.13 14.06
N LEU A 414 -9.88 36.10 14.89
CA LEU A 414 -8.83 35.37 15.59
C LEU A 414 -7.98 34.59 14.57
N SER A 415 -6.66 34.63 14.75
CA SER A 415 -5.69 33.92 13.92
C SER A 415 -5.18 32.68 14.64
N LEU A 416 -4.79 31.66 13.88
CA LEU A 416 -4.04 30.51 14.39
C LEU A 416 -2.73 30.93 15.08
N ASP A 417 -2.18 32.09 14.75
CA ASP A 417 -0.94 32.62 15.33
C ASP A 417 -1.16 33.43 16.63
N ASP A 418 -2.41 33.58 17.10
CA ASP A 418 -2.70 34.28 18.34
C ASP A 418 -2.15 33.52 19.56
N LEU A 419 -1.55 34.26 20.51
CA LEU A 419 -0.96 33.67 21.71
C LEU A 419 -2.01 33.49 22.82
N VAL A 420 -2.13 32.26 23.33
CA VAL A 420 -2.97 31.89 24.47
C VAL A 420 -2.14 31.49 25.69
N ARG A 421 -2.68 31.70 26.88
CA ARG A 421 -2.02 31.28 28.13
C ARG A 421 -2.37 29.83 28.44
N VAL A 422 -1.35 28.99 28.58
CA VAL A 422 -1.48 27.56 28.85
C VAL A 422 -0.91 27.25 30.23
N GLU A 423 -1.67 26.49 31.03
CA GLU A 423 -1.20 25.84 32.24
C GLU A 423 -1.01 24.35 31.95
N TRP A 424 0.19 23.86 32.23
CA TRP A 424 0.57 22.48 31.94
C TRP A 424 0.45 21.63 33.20
N THR A 425 -0.24 20.50 33.10
CA THR A 425 -0.28 19.45 34.12
C THR A 425 0.20 18.13 33.52
N ALA A 426 0.72 17.23 34.34
CA ALA A 426 1.11 15.89 33.90
C ALA A 426 -0.03 14.91 34.18
N ALA A 427 -0.20 13.93 33.29
CA ALA A 427 -1.06 12.77 33.48
C ALA A 427 -0.23 11.50 33.36
N LEU A 428 -0.54 10.52 34.21
CA LEU A 428 -0.09 9.14 34.08
C LEU A 428 -1.26 8.37 33.46
N ASP A 429 -1.08 7.95 32.21
CA ASP A 429 -2.15 7.42 31.35
C ASP A 429 -3.32 8.41 31.25
N ASP A 430 -4.44 8.16 31.94
CA ASP A 430 -5.63 9.02 31.93
C ASP A 430 -5.85 9.80 33.24
N SER A 431 -5.01 9.61 34.26
CA SER A 431 -5.16 10.26 35.57
C SER A 431 -4.26 11.49 35.71
N GLU A 432 -4.81 12.65 36.05
CA GLU A 432 -4.01 13.85 36.39
C GLU A 432 -3.19 13.61 37.67
N VAL A 433 -1.92 14.02 37.63
CA VAL A 433 -0.97 13.87 38.73
C VAL A 433 -0.44 15.25 39.14
N SER A 434 -0.36 15.50 40.44
CA SER A 434 0.16 16.76 40.96
C SER A 434 1.68 16.87 40.73
N LEU A 435 2.21 18.11 40.69
CA LEU A 435 3.66 18.32 40.55
C LEU A 435 4.46 17.71 41.72
N GLU A 436 3.87 17.66 42.92
CA GLU A 436 4.49 17.05 44.10
C GLU A 436 4.58 15.52 43.98
N GLU A 437 3.50 14.89 43.53
CA GLU A 437 3.44 13.45 43.27
C GLU A 437 4.36 13.06 42.11
N LEU A 438 4.41 13.85 41.03
CA LEU A 438 5.34 13.66 39.90
C LEU A 438 6.82 13.73 40.34
N LYS A 439 7.15 14.65 41.25
CA LYS A 439 8.51 14.76 41.84
C LYS A 439 8.84 13.58 42.74
N ALA A 440 7.89 13.12 43.55
CA ALA A 440 8.08 11.95 44.40
C ALA A 440 8.38 10.71 43.55
N LEU A 441 7.66 10.53 42.43
CA LEU A 441 7.89 9.44 41.48
C LEU A 441 9.23 9.56 40.75
N ALA A 442 9.61 10.77 40.33
CA ALA A 442 10.92 11.00 39.71
C ALA A 442 12.10 10.74 40.66
N ASN A 443 11.92 10.97 41.97
CA ASN A 443 12.95 10.76 42.99
C ASN A 443 13.17 9.30 43.35
N LEU A 444 12.18 8.42 43.15
CA LEU A 444 12.31 7.00 43.49
C LEU A 444 13.43 6.33 42.67
N LYS A 445 13.76 6.81 41.46
CA LYS A 445 14.81 6.29 40.56
C LYS A 445 14.77 4.79 40.27
N VAL A 446 13.74 4.08 40.75
CA VAL A 446 13.47 2.67 40.47
C VAL A 446 12.39 2.61 39.39
N PRO A 447 12.62 1.89 38.28
CA PRO A 447 11.71 1.86 37.14
C PRO A 447 10.43 1.05 37.38
N LEU A 448 10.39 0.19 38.41
CA LEU A 448 9.20 -0.58 38.81
C LEU A 448 8.68 -0.07 40.15
N VAL A 449 7.47 0.51 40.16
CA VAL A 449 6.85 1.06 41.38
C VAL A 449 5.44 0.51 41.55
N ARG A 450 5.05 0.27 42.80
CA ARG A 450 3.69 -0.15 43.13
C ARG A 450 2.78 1.07 43.28
N LEU A 451 1.96 1.36 42.27
CA LEU A 451 1.00 2.45 42.23
C LEU A 451 -0.42 1.90 42.40
N ARG A 452 -1.17 2.42 43.38
CA ARG A 452 -2.58 2.06 43.64
C ARG A 452 -2.85 0.54 43.74
N GLY A 453 -1.88 -0.21 44.26
CA GLY A 453 -1.97 -1.66 44.46
C GLY A 453 -1.44 -2.52 43.30
N GLN A 454 -1.09 -1.94 42.15
CA GLN A 454 -0.56 -2.63 40.97
C GLN A 454 0.90 -2.22 40.68
N TRP A 455 1.68 -3.11 40.07
CA TRP A 455 3.04 -2.81 39.61
C TRP A 455 2.99 -2.14 38.24
N VAL A 456 3.72 -1.04 38.11
CA VAL A 456 3.74 -0.21 36.89
C VAL A 456 5.18 0.08 36.52
N GLU A 457 5.47 0.03 35.22
CA GLU A 457 6.74 0.50 34.65
C GLU A 457 6.67 2.02 34.45
N LEU A 458 7.64 2.74 35.02
CA LEU A 458 7.79 4.17 34.86
C LEU A 458 9.08 4.47 34.10
N ASP A 459 9.00 5.30 33.04
CA ASP A 459 10.17 5.86 32.36
C ASP A 459 10.77 7.01 33.21
N PRO A 460 11.92 6.81 33.89
CA PRO A 460 12.49 7.84 34.76
C PRO A 460 12.96 9.06 33.97
N ALA A 461 13.39 8.88 32.71
CA ALA A 461 13.81 9.98 31.84
C ALA A 461 12.60 10.79 31.37
N GLY A 462 11.49 10.12 31.05
CA GLY A 462 10.19 10.73 30.74
C GLY A 462 9.64 11.56 31.91
N LEU A 463 9.66 11.01 33.13
CA LEU A 463 9.26 11.72 34.34
C LEU A 463 10.12 12.95 34.61
N ALA A 464 11.45 12.83 34.48
CA ALA A 464 12.36 13.97 34.66
C ALA A 464 12.11 15.08 33.62
N ARG A 465 11.87 14.70 32.35
CA ARG A 465 11.47 15.65 31.29
C ARG A 465 10.15 16.34 31.61
N ALA A 466 9.15 15.60 32.09
CA ALA A 466 7.84 16.17 32.46
C ALA A 466 7.92 17.12 33.66
N VAL A 467 8.72 16.78 34.68
CA VAL A 467 9.00 17.66 35.83
C VAL A 467 9.68 18.95 35.37
N ALA A 468 10.75 18.83 34.57
CA ALA A 468 11.46 19.98 34.03
C ALA A 468 10.56 20.86 33.14
N PHE A 469 9.67 20.22 32.38
CA PHE A 469 8.71 20.91 31.52
C PHE A 469 7.67 21.69 32.33
N CYS A 470 7.04 21.08 33.34
CA CYS A 470 6.04 21.74 34.19
C CYS A 470 6.62 22.85 35.07
N GLN A 471 7.93 22.81 35.37
CA GLN A 471 8.62 23.84 36.14
C GLN A 471 9.08 25.05 35.31
N GLY A 472 9.15 24.92 33.97
CA GLY A 472 9.65 25.96 33.08
C GLY A 472 8.67 27.12 32.90
N THR A 473 8.85 28.21 33.66
CA THR A 473 7.98 29.41 33.66
C THR A 473 7.88 30.11 32.29
N SER A 474 8.84 29.88 31.39
CA SER A 474 8.98 30.56 30.09
C SER A 474 8.02 30.07 29.00
N ARG A 475 7.22 29.01 29.24
CA ARG A 475 6.41 28.32 28.21
C ARG A 475 4.90 28.32 28.47
N ASN A 476 4.41 29.24 29.30
CA ASN A 476 2.98 29.44 29.55
C ASN A 476 2.24 30.18 28.42
N ARG A 477 2.85 30.31 27.24
CA ARG A 477 2.25 30.91 26.04
C ARG A 477 2.44 29.93 24.88
N ALA A 478 1.34 29.56 24.23
CA ALA A 478 1.33 28.75 23.01
C ALA A 478 0.45 29.47 21.98
N THR A 479 0.66 29.21 20.69
CA THR A 479 -0.25 29.72 19.66
C THR A 479 -1.53 28.87 19.61
N VAL A 480 -2.62 29.42 19.08
CA VAL A 480 -3.85 28.63 18.83
C VAL A 480 -3.55 27.44 17.90
N ARG A 481 -2.63 27.61 16.93
CA ARG A 481 -2.13 26.53 16.06
C ARG A 481 -1.58 25.37 16.88
N ASP A 482 -0.70 25.66 17.83
CA ASP A 482 -0.08 24.64 18.68
C ASP A 482 -1.17 23.88 19.46
N ILE A 483 -2.18 24.59 19.98
CA ILE A 483 -3.29 23.96 20.71
C ILE A 483 -4.16 23.08 19.81
N VAL A 484 -4.50 23.55 18.59
CA VAL A 484 -5.25 22.75 17.62
C VAL A 484 -4.46 21.52 17.19
N GLN A 485 -3.15 21.67 16.93
CA GLN A 485 -2.27 20.55 16.62
C GLN A 485 -2.20 19.54 17.76
N MET A 486 -2.11 19.99 19.01
CA MET A 486 -2.12 19.12 20.19
C MET A 486 -3.47 18.40 20.35
N ALA A 487 -4.59 19.11 20.20
CA ALA A 487 -5.93 18.54 20.31
C ALA A 487 -6.22 17.50 19.23
N LEU A 488 -5.65 17.68 18.02
CA LEU A 488 -5.75 16.73 16.91
C LEU A 488 -4.64 15.66 16.93
N GLN A 489 -3.76 15.67 17.95
CA GLN A 489 -2.65 14.73 18.11
C GLN A 489 -1.68 14.72 16.91
N ALA A 490 -1.38 15.90 16.35
CA ALA A 490 -0.43 16.05 15.26
C ALA A 490 1.01 15.73 15.71
N PRO A 491 1.85 15.10 14.85
CA PRO A 491 3.22 14.72 15.23
C PRO A 491 4.09 15.96 15.47
N GLY A 492 4.90 15.90 16.53
CA GLY A 492 5.76 17.01 16.95
C GLY A 492 5.02 18.17 17.63
N ALA A 493 3.70 18.08 17.82
CA ALA A 493 2.91 19.12 18.50
C ALA A 493 3.22 19.22 20.00
N ALA A 494 3.72 18.14 20.60
CA ALA A 494 4.05 18.12 22.01
C ALA A 494 5.44 18.73 22.26
N PRO A 495 5.55 19.81 23.06
CA PRO A 495 6.81 20.47 23.30
C PRO A 495 7.75 19.59 24.13
N GLY A 496 8.95 19.32 23.61
CA GLY A 496 10.00 18.59 24.33
C GLY A 496 9.96 17.06 24.21
N ALA A 497 9.34 16.51 23.16
CA ALA A 497 9.29 15.06 22.86
C ALA A 497 8.60 14.19 23.95
N LEU A 498 7.64 14.77 24.66
CA LEU A 498 6.74 14.06 25.58
C LEU A 498 5.44 13.70 24.87
N ASP A 499 4.79 12.60 25.27
CA ASP A 499 3.46 12.27 24.75
C ASP A 499 2.41 13.27 25.28
N PHE A 500 1.31 13.46 24.54
CA PHE A 500 0.26 14.42 24.86
C PHE A 500 -1.11 13.74 24.89
N VAL A 501 -1.86 13.91 25.98
CA VAL A 501 -3.13 13.19 26.20
C VAL A 501 -4.34 14.06 25.88
N ARG A 502 -4.44 15.28 26.43
CA ARG A 502 -5.64 16.11 26.25
C ARG A 502 -5.40 17.61 26.37
N VAL A 503 -6.15 18.38 25.55
CA VAL A 503 -6.34 19.82 25.73
C VAL A 503 -7.67 20.05 26.44
N GLN A 504 -7.65 20.76 27.57
CA GLN A 504 -8.85 21.32 28.19
C GLN A 504 -8.92 22.82 27.89
N ALA A 505 -9.85 23.20 27.02
CA ALA A 505 -10.12 24.60 26.69
C ALA A 505 -11.42 25.09 27.35
N THR A 506 -11.55 26.41 27.50
CA THR A 506 -12.78 27.06 27.98
C THR A 506 -13.21 28.18 27.02
N GLY A 507 -14.51 28.47 26.96
CA GLY A 507 -15.08 29.51 26.09
C GLY A 507 -14.97 29.17 24.61
N TRP A 508 -14.63 30.17 23.79
CA TRP A 508 -14.63 30.09 22.32
C TRP A 508 -13.69 28.99 21.77
N LEU A 509 -12.57 28.72 22.44
CA LEU A 509 -11.62 27.70 22.00
C LEU A 509 -12.16 26.29 22.21
N ARG A 510 -13.01 26.09 23.23
CA ARG A 510 -13.72 24.83 23.42
C ARG A 510 -14.72 24.60 22.30
N GLU A 511 -15.53 25.60 21.97
CA GLU A 511 -16.49 25.50 20.84
C GLU A 511 -15.78 25.13 19.53
N LEU A 512 -14.62 25.73 19.27
CA LEU A 512 -13.79 25.39 18.11
C LEU A 512 -13.30 23.92 18.16
N LEU A 513 -12.72 23.49 19.28
CA LEU A 513 -12.19 22.13 19.42
C LEU A 513 -13.29 21.06 19.36
N ASP A 514 -14.42 21.27 20.06
CA ASP A 514 -15.56 20.36 20.07
C ASP A 514 -16.12 20.20 18.64
N CYS A 515 -16.21 21.29 17.86
CA CYS A 515 -16.63 21.20 16.45
C CYS A 515 -15.60 20.51 15.55
N LEU A 516 -14.29 20.73 15.75
CA LEU A 516 -13.25 20.09 14.95
C LEU A 516 -13.12 18.59 15.27
N GLN A 517 -13.31 18.19 16.53
CA GLN A 517 -13.28 16.78 16.95
C GLN A 517 -14.57 16.03 16.61
N GLY A 518 -15.65 16.75 16.25
CA GLY A 518 -16.94 16.19 15.89
C GLY A 518 -17.89 15.98 17.07
N ASP A 519 -17.55 16.53 18.24
CA ASP A 519 -18.34 16.44 19.48
C ASP A 519 -19.50 17.47 19.50
N ALA A 520 -19.43 18.51 18.68
CA ALA A 520 -20.47 19.51 18.51
C ALA A 520 -20.77 19.80 17.02
N ALA A 521 -22.03 20.11 16.71
CA ALA A 521 -22.43 20.53 15.37
C ALA A 521 -22.18 22.04 15.17
N PHE A 522 -21.75 22.43 13.97
CA PHE A 522 -21.71 23.83 13.57
C PHE A 522 -23.13 24.34 13.24
N GLU A 523 -23.33 25.65 13.40
CA GLU A 523 -24.61 26.31 13.11
C GLU A 523 -24.93 26.28 11.60
N GLU A 524 -26.13 25.81 11.23
CA GLU A 524 -26.63 25.91 9.86
C GLU A 524 -27.16 27.31 9.56
N LEU A 525 -26.61 27.92 8.52
CA LEU A 525 -26.89 29.31 8.15
C LEU A 525 -27.95 29.38 7.04
N PRO A 526 -28.83 30.39 7.05
CA PRO A 526 -29.75 30.64 5.95
C PRO A 526 -29.00 31.07 4.68
N ALA A 527 -29.64 30.91 3.52
CA ALA A 527 -29.11 31.47 2.28
C ALA A 527 -28.93 33.00 2.40
N PRO A 528 -27.84 33.58 1.88
CA PRO A 528 -27.56 35.00 2.04
C PRO A 528 -28.51 35.87 1.21
N TYR A 529 -28.77 37.08 1.69
CA TYR A 529 -29.51 38.08 0.93
C TYR A 529 -28.87 38.34 -0.45
N GLY A 530 -29.69 38.49 -1.50
CA GLY A 530 -29.21 38.67 -2.88
C GLY A 530 -28.83 37.37 -3.61
N PHE A 531 -28.92 36.21 -2.95
CA PHE A 531 -28.71 34.92 -3.60
C PHE A 531 -29.94 34.47 -4.39
N ALA A 532 -29.81 34.38 -5.72
CA ALA A 532 -30.85 34.00 -6.66
C ALA A 532 -30.86 32.48 -6.89
N GLY A 533 -31.35 31.72 -5.91
CA GLY A 533 -31.52 30.27 -6.00
C GLY A 533 -31.89 29.62 -4.67
N ALA A 534 -32.21 28.33 -4.70
CA ALA A 534 -32.45 27.53 -3.49
C ALA A 534 -31.28 26.57 -3.25
N LEU A 535 -30.64 26.68 -2.09
CA LEU A 535 -29.63 25.72 -1.65
C LEU A 535 -30.31 24.44 -1.14
N ARG A 536 -29.86 23.29 -1.62
CA ARG A 536 -30.28 21.98 -1.09
C ARG A 536 -29.78 21.79 0.35
N PRO A 537 -30.39 20.91 1.18
CA PRO A 537 -29.98 20.73 2.58
C PRO A 537 -28.49 20.42 2.77
N TYR A 538 -27.90 19.58 1.91
CA TYR A 538 -26.45 19.34 1.97
C TYR A 538 -25.66 20.59 1.55
N GLN A 539 -26.12 21.37 0.57
CA GLN A 539 -25.44 22.61 0.16
C GLN A 539 -25.48 23.64 1.27
N VAL A 540 -26.59 23.76 2.02
CA VAL A 540 -26.69 24.59 3.23
C VAL A 540 -25.65 24.15 4.25
N ARG A 541 -25.55 22.84 4.55
CA ARG A 541 -24.53 22.31 5.47
C ARG A 541 -23.11 22.60 5.01
N GLY A 542 -22.80 22.42 3.73
CA GLY A 542 -21.44 22.65 3.22
C GLY A 542 -21.07 24.14 3.15
N TYR A 543 -22.00 25.01 2.78
CA TYR A 543 -21.85 26.46 2.90
C TYR A 543 -21.63 26.90 4.36
N SER A 544 -22.42 26.35 5.28
CA SER A 544 -22.31 26.65 6.72
C SER A 544 -20.98 26.17 7.31
N TRP A 545 -20.50 25.00 6.89
CA TRP A 545 -19.19 24.49 7.25
C TRP A 545 -18.04 25.36 6.74
N LEU A 546 -18.10 25.82 5.47
CA LEU A 546 -17.13 26.77 4.93
C LEU A 546 -17.12 28.07 5.74
N ALA A 547 -18.30 28.58 6.06
CA ALA A 547 -18.49 29.78 6.89
C ALA A 547 -17.92 29.60 8.31
N PHE A 548 -18.09 28.42 8.92
CA PHE A 548 -17.52 28.08 10.22
C PHE A 548 -16.00 28.14 10.19
N LEU A 549 -15.35 27.42 9.27
CA LEU A 549 -13.87 27.42 9.17
C LEU A 549 -13.32 28.82 8.88
N ARG A 550 -13.98 29.57 8.00
CA ARG A 550 -13.64 30.96 7.68
C ARG A 550 -13.76 31.90 8.88
N ARG A 551 -14.71 31.69 9.81
CA ARG A 551 -14.83 32.48 11.05
C ARG A 551 -13.57 32.37 11.93
N TRP A 552 -12.88 31.23 11.84
CA TRP A 552 -11.68 30.91 12.61
C TRP A 552 -10.38 31.04 11.81
N SER A 553 -10.44 31.65 10.62
CA SER A 553 -9.28 31.77 9.71
C SER A 553 -8.66 30.40 9.35
N LEU A 554 -9.46 29.33 9.37
CA LEU A 554 -9.05 27.97 9.03
C LEU A 554 -9.33 27.69 7.56
N GLY A 555 -8.42 26.97 6.92
CA GLY A 555 -8.56 26.56 5.54
C GLY A 555 -9.50 25.37 5.37
N ALA A 556 -10.29 25.38 4.30
CA ALA A 556 -11.31 24.37 4.02
C ALA A 556 -11.12 23.69 2.65
N CYS A 557 -11.19 22.36 2.61
CA CYS A 557 -11.23 21.57 1.38
C CYS A 557 -12.66 21.06 1.14
N LEU A 558 -13.39 21.70 0.21
CA LEU A 558 -14.69 21.20 -0.24
C LEU A 558 -14.48 20.24 -1.40
N ALA A 559 -14.61 18.96 -1.08
CA ALA A 559 -14.21 17.87 -1.94
C ALA A 559 -15.38 16.99 -2.40
N ASP A 560 -16.58 17.58 -2.42
CA ASP A 560 -17.79 16.99 -2.98
C ASP A 560 -17.59 16.46 -4.39
N ASP A 561 -18.27 15.36 -4.72
CA ASP A 561 -18.36 14.84 -6.08
C ASP A 561 -18.76 15.93 -7.07
N MET A 562 -18.21 15.84 -8.27
CA MET A 562 -18.38 16.89 -9.25
C MET A 562 -19.83 16.97 -9.73
N GLY A 563 -20.50 18.08 -9.43
CA GLY A 563 -21.90 18.26 -9.81
C GLY A 563 -22.84 18.47 -8.63
N LEU A 564 -22.34 18.26 -7.40
CA LEU A 564 -23.05 18.60 -6.16
C LEU A 564 -23.17 20.12 -5.90
N GLY A 565 -22.55 20.96 -6.75
CA GLY A 565 -22.68 22.41 -6.66
C GLY A 565 -21.69 23.05 -5.67
N LYS A 566 -20.40 22.68 -5.75
CA LYS A 566 -19.32 23.36 -5.02
C LYS A 566 -19.29 24.87 -5.32
N THR A 567 -19.37 25.22 -6.62
CA THR A 567 -19.47 26.61 -7.11
C THR A 567 -20.56 27.40 -6.40
N VAL A 568 -21.76 26.82 -6.28
CA VAL A 568 -22.91 27.46 -5.68
C VAL A 568 -22.72 27.69 -4.17
N GLN A 569 -22.18 26.69 -3.46
CA GLN A 569 -21.85 26.80 -2.04
C GLN A 569 -20.79 27.90 -1.79
N THR A 570 -19.79 27.99 -2.68
CA THR A 570 -18.75 29.03 -2.61
C THR A 570 -19.30 30.42 -2.91
N LEU A 571 -20.16 30.58 -3.92
CA LEU A 571 -20.80 31.86 -4.23
C LEU A 571 -21.68 32.35 -3.07
N ALA A 572 -22.40 31.44 -2.40
CA ALA A 572 -23.15 31.76 -1.19
C ALA A 572 -22.22 32.26 -0.06
N LEU A 573 -21.04 31.67 0.12
CA LEU A 573 -20.05 32.19 1.08
C LEU A 573 -19.62 33.62 0.73
N ILE A 574 -19.24 33.87 -0.52
CA ILE A 574 -18.74 35.19 -0.95
C ILE A 574 -19.85 36.25 -0.84
N GLN A 575 -21.08 35.93 -1.26
CA GLN A 575 -22.22 36.84 -1.14
C GLN A 575 -22.51 37.20 0.32
N ARG A 576 -22.46 36.22 1.23
CA ARG A 576 -22.66 36.46 2.67
C ARG A 576 -21.60 37.41 3.22
N ASP A 577 -20.34 37.17 2.88
CA ASP A 577 -19.21 37.97 3.34
C ASP A 577 -19.28 39.41 2.81
N TRP A 578 -19.71 39.57 1.55
CA TRP A 578 -19.97 40.88 0.95
C TRP A 578 -21.07 41.65 1.69
N ASN A 579 -22.20 40.97 1.98
CA ASN A 579 -23.31 41.56 2.73
C ASN A 579 -22.93 41.97 4.16
N ALA A 580 -21.98 41.27 4.78
CA ALA A 580 -21.46 41.56 6.12
C ALA A 580 -20.46 42.74 6.16
N ASN A 581 -20.46 43.62 5.15
CA ASN A 581 -19.54 44.75 4.93
C ASN A 581 -18.10 44.38 4.53
N GLY A 582 -17.89 43.20 3.95
CA GLY A 582 -16.58 42.76 3.44
C GLY A 582 -16.15 43.53 2.18
N ARG A 583 -15.51 44.70 2.34
CA ARG A 583 -14.95 45.48 1.21
C ARG A 583 -13.67 44.90 0.59
N ARG A 584 -13.21 43.74 1.05
CA ARG A 584 -11.99 43.08 0.54
C ARG A 584 -12.37 41.99 -0.45
N PRO A 585 -11.74 41.94 -1.64
CA PRO A 585 -12.08 40.96 -2.66
C PRO A 585 -11.65 39.55 -2.28
N VAL A 586 -12.31 38.56 -2.86
CA VAL A 586 -11.89 37.15 -2.84
C VAL A 586 -11.22 36.80 -4.16
N LEU A 587 -10.04 36.19 -4.11
CA LEU A 587 -9.33 35.69 -5.30
C LEU A 587 -9.77 34.26 -5.59
N LEU A 588 -10.46 34.05 -6.70
CA LEU A 588 -10.78 32.73 -7.22
C LEU A 588 -9.79 32.35 -8.33
N VAL A 589 -9.13 31.22 -8.17
CA VAL A 589 -8.16 30.69 -9.11
C VAL A 589 -8.70 29.38 -9.66
N CYS A 590 -8.83 29.29 -10.97
CA CYS A 590 -9.39 28.10 -11.61
C CYS A 590 -8.67 27.79 -12.92
N PRO A 591 -8.86 26.60 -13.52
CA PRO A 591 -8.40 26.33 -14.88
C PRO A 591 -8.99 27.35 -15.87
N THR A 592 -8.21 27.77 -16.87
CA THR A 592 -8.64 28.76 -17.88
C THR A 592 -9.99 28.42 -18.52
N SER A 593 -10.26 27.13 -18.64
CA SER A 593 -11.44 26.57 -19.25
C SER A 593 -12.74 26.76 -18.45
N VAL A 594 -12.67 27.01 -17.13
CA VAL A 594 -13.84 27.16 -16.26
C VAL A 594 -14.07 28.60 -15.79
N ILE A 595 -13.20 29.54 -16.16
CA ILE A 595 -13.34 30.99 -15.85
C ILE A 595 -14.72 31.51 -16.25
N ASN A 596 -15.12 31.28 -17.51
CA ASN A 596 -16.41 31.74 -18.01
C ASN A 596 -17.58 31.04 -17.32
N ASN A 597 -17.39 29.80 -16.85
CA ASN A 597 -18.42 29.10 -16.10
C ASN A 597 -18.66 29.80 -14.76
N TRP A 598 -17.59 30.12 -14.02
CA TRP A 598 -17.70 30.89 -12.77
C TRP A 598 -18.34 32.25 -12.97
N GLN A 599 -17.99 32.97 -14.04
CA GLN A 599 -18.60 34.25 -14.37
C GLN A 599 -20.12 34.12 -14.60
N ARG A 600 -20.56 33.10 -15.34
CA ARG A 600 -22.00 32.85 -15.58
C ARG A 600 -22.73 32.43 -14.33
N GLU A 601 -22.17 31.51 -13.55
CA GLU A 601 -22.81 31.03 -12.33
C GLU A 601 -22.92 32.15 -11.30
N ALA A 602 -21.93 33.05 -11.22
CA ALA A 602 -22.02 34.27 -10.42
C ALA A 602 -23.14 35.19 -10.93
N GLY A 603 -23.21 35.46 -12.23
CA GLY A 603 -24.31 36.27 -12.79
C GLY A 603 -25.70 35.65 -12.62
N ARG A 604 -25.79 34.32 -12.50
CA ARG A 604 -27.05 33.59 -12.28
C ARG A 604 -27.47 33.56 -10.82
N PHE A 605 -26.58 33.19 -9.92
CA PHE A 605 -26.89 32.93 -8.51
C PHE A 605 -26.62 34.12 -7.59
N THR A 606 -25.79 35.06 -8.00
CA THR A 606 -25.41 36.26 -7.23
C THR A 606 -25.33 37.47 -8.17
N PRO A 607 -26.45 37.88 -8.82
CA PRO A 607 -26.45 38.85 -9.92
C PRO A 607 -25.91 40.23 -9.52
N ASP A 608 -26.11 40.62 -8.26
CA ASP A 608 -25.68 41.92 -7.72
C ASP A 608 -24.22 41.91 -7.20
N LEU A 609 -23.54 40.76 -7.25
CA LEU A 609 -22.17 40.63 -6.76
C LEU A 609 -21.18 41.17 -7.79
N PRO A 610 -20.32 42.15 -7.45
CA PRO A 610 -19.36 42.69 -8.40
C PRO A 610 -18.21 41.69 -8.64
N VAL A 611 -18.10 41.19 -9.88
CA VAL A 611 -17.14 40.16 -10.29
C VAL A 611 -16.24 40.68 -11.42
N MET A 612 -14.92 40.57 -11.24
CA MET A 612 -13.92 40.88 -12.26
C MET A 612 -13.25 39.61 -12.78
N VAL A 613 -13.01 39.53 -14.09
CA VAL A 613 -12.18 38.49 -14.71
C VAL A 613 -10.81 39.06 -15.06
N HIS A 614 -9.76 38.55 -14.42
CA HIS A 614 -8.37 38.90 -14.70
C HIS A 614 -7.74 37.84 -15.61
N HIS A 615 -7.93 37.98 -16.93
CA HIS A 615 -7.40 37.05 -17.92
C HIS A 615 -7.11 37.74 -19.26
N GLY A 616 -6.21 37.15 -20.06
CA GLY A 616 -5.89 37.61 -21.42
C GLY A 616 -4.76 38.66 -21.51
N PRO A 617 -4.33 39.03 -22.74
CA PRO A 617 -3.19 39.91 -22.97
C PRO A 617 -3.47 41.39 -22.61
N GLY A 618 -4.71 41.86 -22.76
CA GLY A 618 -5.12 43.24 -22.45
C GLY A 618 -5.62 43.47 -21.01
N ARG A 619 -5.29 42.56 -20.08
CA ARG A 619 -5.69 42.69 -18.68
C ARG A 619 -4.97 43.87 -18.01
N GLY A 620 -5.67 44.57 -17.11
CA GLY A 620 -5.07 45.64 -16.30
C GLY A 620 -3.92 45.12 -15.44
N LYS A 621 -2.93 45.97 -15.18
CA LYS A 621 -1.76 45.68 -14.34
C LYS A 621 -1.45 46.87 -13.43
N GLY A 622 -0.60 46.69 -12.43
CA GLY A 622 -0.17 47.72 -11.51
C GLY A 622 -1.34 48.37 -10.76
N ALA A 623 -1.32 49.70 -10.69
CA ALA A 623 -2.29 50.49 -9.93
C ALA A 623 -3.73 50.30 -10.44
N ASP A 624 -3.93 50.13 -11.75
CA ASP A 624 -5.25 49.98 -12.36
C ASP A 624 -5.91 48.67 -11.95
N PHE A 625 -5.13 47.57 -11.92
CA PHE A 625 -5.60 46.28 -11.42
C PHE A 625 -6.01 46.37 -9.94
N ARG A 626 -5.17 47.00 -9.10
CA ARG A 626 -5.45 47.12 -7.66
C ARG A 626 -6.72 47.93 -7.38
N LYS A 627 -6.93 49.02 -8.12
CA LYS A 627 -8.15 49.84 -7.98
C LYS A 627 -9.39 49.04 -8.37
N ALA A 628 -9.37 48.38 -9.53
CA ALA A 628 -10.48 47.57 -9.99
C ALA A 628 -10.78 46.38 -9.07
N ALA A 629 -9.73 45.72 -8.54
CA ALA A 629 -9.88 44.60 -7.62
C ALA A 629 -10.58 45.00 -6.31
N ARG A 630 -10.28 46.18 -5.76
CA ARG A 630 -10.89 46.69 -4.51
C ARG A 630 -12.36 47.06 -4.63
N GLU A 631 -12.83 47.33 -5.84
CA GLU A 631 -14.24 47.63 -6.12
C GLU A 631 -15.07 46.35 -6.34
N CYS A 632 -14.42 45.19 -6.38
CA CYS A 632 -15.06 43.90 -6.63
C CYS A 632 -15.16 43.05 -5.35
N ALA A 633 -16.17 42.18 -5.32
CA ALA A 633 -16.30 41.15 -4.30
C ALA A 633 -15.47 39.91 -4.64
N MET A 634 -15.32 39.62 -5.94
CA MET A 634 -14.59 38.46 -6.43
C MET A 634 -13.77 38.79 -7.67
N VAL A 635 -12.53 38.29 -7.71
CA VAL A 635 -11.64 38.35 -8.88
C VAL A 635 -11.34 36.93 -9.34
N ILE A 636 -11.65 36.62 -10.60
CA ILE A 636 -11.43 35.32 -11.22
C ILE A 636 -10.15 35.35 -12.04
N SER A 637 -9.22 34.44 -11.78
CA SER A 637 -7.93 34.32 -12.47
C SER A 637 -7.59 32.85 -12.75
N SER A 638 -6.47 32.61 -13.45
CA SER A 638 -5.96 31.27 -13.77
C SER A 638 -4.67 30.91 -13.04
N TYR A 639 -4.44 29.61 -12.82
CA TYR A 639 -3.20 29.08 -12.23
C TYR A 639 -1.93 29.57 -12.94
N SER A 640 -1.98 29.68 -14.27
CA SER A 640 -0.87 30.20 -15.08
C SER A 640 -0.52 31.66 -14.78
N LEU A 641 -1.51 32.45 -14.35
CA LEU A 641 -1.33 33.86 -14.04
C LEU A 641 -0.84 34.09 -12.62
N ILE A 642 -1.19 33.24 -11.64
CA ILE A 642 -0.59 33.30 -10.29
C ILE A 642 0.93 33.35 -10.36
N ALA A 643 1.54 32.49 -11.17
CA ALA A 643 2.99 32.43 -11.28
C ALA A 643 3.60 33.59 -12.07
N ARG A 644 2.84 34.22 -12.96
CA ARG A 644 3.33 35.28 -13.87
C ARG A 644 3.11 36.69 -13.31
N ASP A 645 1.98 36.91 -12.64
CA ASP A 645 1.55 38.19 -12.10
C ASP A 645 1.54 38.16 -10.56
N LEU A 646 2.43 37.36 -9.95
CA LEU A 646 2.44 37.14 -8.49
C LEU A 646 2.56 38.43 -7.68
N GLU A 647 3.40 39.36 -8.15
CA GLU A 647 3.62 40.65 -7.49
C GLU A 647 2.32 41.48 -7.46
N GLU A 648 1.52 41.45 -8.52
CA GLU A 648 0.22 42.13 -8.57
C GLU A 648 -0.76 41.55 -7.54
N PHE A 649 -0.79 40.22 -7.41
CA PHE A 649 -1.66 39.55 -6.45
C PHE A 649 -1.23 39.78 -4.99
N ARG A 650 0.08 39.97 -4.72
CA ARG A 650 0.58 40.20 -3.35
C ARG A 650 0.23 41.57 -2.80
N GLU A 651 0.07 42.57 -3.66
CA GLU A 651 -0.24 43.95 -3.24
C GLU A 651 -1.72 44.20 -2.93
N VAL A 652 -2.59 43.21 -3.13
CA VAL A 652 -4.02 43.29 -2.82
C VAL A 652 -4.30 42.60 -1.47
N GLU A 653 -5.09 43.26 -0.62
CA GLU A 653 -5.57 42.67 0.63
C GLU A 653 -6.78 41.77 0.37
N TRP A 654 -6.53 40.48 0.15
CA TRP A 654 -7.59 39.50 -0.11
C TRP A 654 -8.31 39.10 1.18
N ALA A 655 -9.64 39.05 1.13
CA ALA A 655 -10.42 38.40 2.18
C ALA A 655 -10.13 36.90 2.19
N GLY A 656 -10.09 36.28 1.00
CA GLY A 656 -9.76 34.87 0.87
C GLY A 656 -9.20 34.49 -0.49
N VAL A 657 -8.50 33.36 -0.55
CA VAL A 657 -8.02 32.73 -1.79
C VAL A 657 -8.67 31.37 -1.95
N ILE A 658 -9.34 31.16 -3.08
CA ILE A 658 -10.07 29.93 -3.40
C ILE A 658 -9.45 29.29 -4.64
N LEU A 659 -9.06 28.02 -4.52
CA LEU A 659 -8.50 27.22 -5.61
C LEU A 659 -9.54 26.23 -6.11
N ASP A 660 -10.02 26.37 -7.34
CA ASP A 660 -10.90 25.40 -8.00
C ASP A 660 -10.09 24.40 -8.82
N GLU A 661 -10.46 23.12 -8.76
CA GLU A 661 -9.66 22.01 -9.28
C GLU A 661 -8.24 22.01 -8.66
N ALA A 662 -8.18 22.01 -7.33
CA ALA A 662 -6.97 22.14 -6.52
C ALA A 662 -5.88 21.07 -6.80
N GLN A 663 -6.19 19.99 -7.53
CA GLN A 663 -5.18 19.06 -8.06
C GLN A 663 -4.12 19.74 -8.96
N ASN A 664 -4.39 20.95 -9.47
CA ASN A 664 -3.39 21.73 -10.21
C ASN A 664 -2.16 22.13 -9.35
N ILE A 665 -2.28 22.11 -8.01
CA ILE A 665 -1.16 22.38 -7.08
C ILE A 665 -0.63 21.11 -6.40
N LYS A 666 -0.87 19.92 -6.99
CA LYS A 666 -0.48 18.62 -6.41
C LYS A 666 1.01 18.50 -6.07
N ASN A 667 1.89 19.12 -6.86
CA ASN A 667 3.32 19.15 -6.59
C ASN A 667 3.68 20.48 -5.90
N PRO A 668 4.13 20.43 -4.64
CA PRO A 668 4.44 21.63 -3.86
C PRO A 668 5.65 22.41 -4.38
N GLU A 669 6.50 21.84 -5.22
CA GLU A 669 7.68 22.52 -5.75
C GLU A 669 7.36 23.42 -6.95
N THR A 670 6.18 23.26 -7.54
CA THR A 670 5.80 24.02 -8.73
C THR A 670 5.68 25.53 -8.43
N ARG A 671 6.04 26.36 -9.42
CA ARG A 671 5.90 27.82 -9.32
C ARG A 671 4.46 28.25 -8.99
N GLN A 672 3.47 27.51 -9.48
CA GLN A 672 2.05 27.76 -9.22
C GLN A 672 1.69 27.48 -7.76
N ALA A 673 2.09 26.33 -7.20
CA ALA A 673 1.84 25.98 -5.80
C ALA A 673 2.58 26.93 -4.82
N ARG A 674 3.84 27.29 -5.12
CA ARG A 674 4.58 28.30 -4.34
C ARG A 674 3.93 29.67 -4.42
N GLY A 675 3.52 30.11 -5.61
CA GLY A 675 2.83 31.37 -5.82
C GLY A 675 1.53 31.45 -5.02
N ALA A 676 0.66 30.45 -5.16
CA ALA A 676 -0.63 30.39 -4.47
C ALA A 676 -0.51 30.45 -2.95
N ARG A 677 0.48 29.76 -2.36
CA ARG A 677 0.75 29.80 -0.90
C ARG A 677 1.26 31.15 -0.41
N SER A 678 1.97 31.88 -1.27
CA SER A 678 2.58 33.16 -0.88
C SER A 678 1.64 34.36 -0.96
N ILE A 679 0.40 34.18 -1.40
CA ILE A 679 -0.59 35.26 -1.45
C ILE A 679 -1.18 35.44 -0.04
N PRO A 680 -1.12 36.66 0.53
CA PRO A 680 -1.71 36.95 1.84
C PRO A 680 -3.24 36.94 1.74
N ALA A 681 -3.89 36.23 2.66
CA ALA A 681 -5.35 36.11 2.73
C ALA A 681 -5.78 35.66 4.13
N ASP A 682 -6.96 36.10 4.59
CA ASP A 682 -7.48 35.74 5.92
C ASP A 682 -7.98 34.28 5.96
N TYR A 683 -8.60 33.81 4.88
CA TYR A 683 -9.04 32.42 4.76
C TYR A 683 -8.69 31.81 3.41
N ARG A 684 -8.64 30.48 3.36
CA ARG A 684 -8.28 29.73 2.16
C ARG A 684 -9.26 28.60 1.92
N ALA A 685 -9.62 28.37 0.67
CA ALA A 685 -10.46 27.23 0.32
C ALA A 685 -9.93 26.50 -0.91
N ALA A 686 -10.09 25.19 -0.92
CA ALA A 686 -9.76 24.32 -2.05
C ALA A 686 -11.02 23.57 -2.47
N LEU A 687 -11.35 23.61 -3.76
CA LEU A 687 -12.45 22.89 -4.36
C LEU A 687 -11.88 21.79 -5.24
N THR A 688 -12.27 20.54 -5.00
CA THR A 688 -11.81 19.40 -5.81
C THR A 688 -12.92 18.37 -5.98
N GLY A 689 -12.92 17.64 -7.09
CA GLY A 689 -13.84 16.50 -7.32
C GLY A 689 -13.30 15.17 -6.83
N THR A 690 -11.99 15.09 -6.58
CA THR A 690 -11.29 13.86 -6.20
C THR A 690 -10.28 14.24 -5.12
N PRO A 691 -10.70 14.40 -3.86
CA PRO A 691 -9.71 14.63 -2.81
C PRO A 691 -8.88 13.36 -2.66
N VAL A 692 -7.58 13.47 -2.91
CA VAL A 692 -6.59 12.79 -2.05
C VAL A 692 -6.60 11.25 -2.14
N GLU A 693 -7.24 10.65 -3.15
CA GLU A 693 -7.41 9.19 -3.15
C GLU A 693 -6.13 8.42 -3.50
N ASN A 694 -5.15 9.07 -4.14
CA ASN A 694 -4.11 8.32 -4.86
C ASN A 694 -2.67 8.61 -4.42
N ASN A 695 -2.42 9.67 -3.63
CA ASN A 695 -1.07 9.99 -3.14
C ASN A 695 -1.08 10.90 -1.90
N VAL A 696 -0.52 10.41 -0.79
CA VAL A 696 -0.32 11.10 0.50
C VAL A 696 0.41 12.45 0.34
N GLY A 697 1.30 12.58 -0.65
CA GLY A 697 2.02 13.82 -0.94
C GLY A 697 1.13 14.94 -1.49
N GLU A 698 0.07 14.61 -2.24
CA GLU A 698 -0.87 15.62 -2.77
C GLU A 698 -1.69 16.24 -1.63
N LEU A 699 -2.06 15.44 -0.63
CA LEU A 699 -2.71 15.91 0.58
C LEU A 699 -1.86 16.96 1.28
N TRP A 700 -0.56 16.70 1.45
CA TRP A 700 0.33 17.66 2.09
C TRP A 700 0.36 18.99 1.34
N SER A 701 0.46 18.99 0.00
CA SER A 701 0.48 20.23 -0.78
C SER A 701 -0.80 21.06 -0.60
N ILE A 702 -1.97 20.40 -0.62
CA ILE A 702 -3.26 21.05 -0.42
C ILE A 702 -3.40 21.55 1.03
N MET A 703 -3.06 20.72 2.01
CA MET A 703 -3.16 21.09 3.44
C MET A 703 -2.19 22.20 3.82
N GLU A 704 -1.00 22.23 3.23
CA GLU A 704 -0.03 23.31 3.43
C GLU A 704 -0.51 24.62 2.79
N PHE A 705 -1.29 24.57 1.71
CA PHE A 705 -1.99 25.75 1.23
C PHE A 705 -3.11 26.18 2.17
N LEU A 706 -3.95 25.25 2.65
CA LEU A 706 -5.11 25.57 3.48
C LEU A 706 -4.73 26.08 4.87
N ASN A 707 -3.86 25.34 5.56
CA ASN A 707 -3.46 25.55 6.95
C ASN A 707 -1.92 25.37 7.05
N PRO A 708 -1.12 26.39 6.66
CA PRO A 708 0.34 26.29 6.67
C PRO A 708 0.89 25.84 8.02
N GLY A 709 1.79 24.86 7.99
CA GLY A 709 2.45 24.32 9.19
C GLY A 709 1.64 23.28 9.97
N LEU A 710 0.36 23.03 9.66
CA LEU A 710 -0.47 22.05 10.37
C LEU A 710 0.15 20.64 10.36
N LEU A 711 0.71 20.22 9.22
CA LEU A 711 1.35 18.92 9.02
C LEU A 711 2.88 18.95 9.17
N GLY A 712 3.43 20.08 9.64
CA GLY A 712 4.87 20.30 9.72
C GLY A 712 5.55 20.43 8.35
N SER A 713 6.88 20.44 8.38
CA SER A 713 7.71 20.49 7.16
C SER A 713 7.56 19.22 6.30
N TRP A 714 7.86 19.32 5.01
CA TRP A 714 7.86 18.15 4.10
C TRP A 714 8.75 17.01 4.63
N SER A 715 9.91 17.30 5.21
CA SER A 715 10.81 16.28 5.76
C SER A 715 10.20 15.54 6.96
N GLN A 716 9.48 16.24 7.84
CA GLN A 716 8.78 15.63 8.96
C GLN A 716 7.59 14.80 8.47
N PHE A 717 6.74 15.40 7.61
CA PHE A 717 5.62 14.70 7.00
C PHE A 717 6.05 13.45 6.24
N SER A 718 7.19 13.51 5.54
CA SER A 718 7.70 12.40 4.76
C SER A 718 8.06 11.22 5.66
N ARG A 719 8.79 11.48 6.75
CA ARG A 719 9.19 10.47 7.72
C ARG A 719 8.01 9.91 8.52
N ASP A 720 7.08 10.76 8.93
CA ASP A 720 6.06 10.39 9.92
C ASP A 720 4.77 9.84 9.26
N PHE A 721 4.53 10.15 7.97
CA PHE A 721 3.34 9.70 7.24
C PHE A 721 3.63 9.16 5.84
N PHE A 722 4.38 9.88 5.00
CA PHE A 722 4.53 9.50 3.58
C PHE A 722 5.19 8.13 3.42
N VAL A 723 6.36 7.90 4.04
CA VAL A 723 7.10 6.64 3.97
C VAL A 723 6.33 5.51 4.68
N PRO A 724 5.86 5.67 5.93
CA PRO A 724 5.09 4.62 6.60
C PRO A 724 3.83 4.20 5.83
N ILE A 725 3.08 5.15 5.25
CA ILE A 725 1.84 4.85 4.53
C ILE A 725 2.13 4.24 3.15
N GLN A 726 3.07 4.81 2.37
CA GLN A 726 3.30 4.37 0.99
C GLN A 726 4.22 3.16 0.87
N ALA A 727 5.29 3.08 1.68
CA ALA A 727 6.28 2.01 1.58
C ALA A 727 5.94 0.85 2.53
N GLU A 728 5.53 1.14 3.77
CA GLU A 728 5.35 0.14 4.83
C GLU A 728 3.89 -0.30 5.01
N ARG A 729 2.94 0.42 4.38
CA ARG A 729 1.48 0.21 4.51
C ARG A 729 0.99 0.26 5.96
N ASP A 730 1.55 1.17 6.75
CA ASP A 730 1.14 1.38 8.14
C ASP A 730 -0.27 2.02 8.20
N GLN A 731 -1.23 1.20 8.61
CA GLN A 731 -2.63 1.60 8.78
C GLN A 731 -2.81 2.61 9.94
N ALA A 732 -2.01 2.50 11.00
CA ALA A 732 -2.09 3.41 12.14
C ALA A 732 -1.59 4.81 11.76
N ALA A 733 -0.55 4.91 10.91
CA ALA A 733 -0.14 6.18 10.34
C ALA A 733 -1.23 6.81 9.45
N ALA A 734 -1.91 6.01 8.63
CA ALA A 734 -3.01 6.48 7.77
C ALA A 734 -4.21 7.00 8.59
N GLU A 735 -4.60 6.29 9.64
CA GLU A 735 -5.70 6.70 10.53
C GLU A 735 -5.37 7.99 11.29
N ARG A 736 -4.13 8.13 11.79
CA ARG A 736 -3.66 9.38 12.40
C ARG A 736 -3.74 10.56 11.44
N LEU A 737 -3.24 10.39 10.21
CA LEU A 737 -3.31 11.44 9.19
C LEU A 737 -4.75 11.84 8.86
N LYS A 738 -5.66 10.86 8.77
CA LYS A 738 -7.09 11.09 8.55
C LYS A 738 -7.73 11.85 9.72
N LYS A 739 -7.37 11.54 10.97
CA LYS A 739 -7.86 12.25 12.16
C LYS A 739 -7.43 13.73 12.17
N ILE A 740 -6.19 14.01 11.77
CA ILE A 740 -5.64 15.38 11.73
C ILE A 740 -6.29 16.20 10.60
N THR A 741 -6.47 15.59 9.42
CA THR A 741 -6.93 16.31 8.21
C THR A 741 -8.45 16.32 8.04
N GLY A 742 -9.15 15.36 8.62
CA GLY A 742 -10.61 15.19 8.53
C GLY A 742 -11.44 16.45 8.81
N PRO A 743 -11.16 17.24 9.86
CA PRO A 743 -11.94 18.43 10.19
C PRO A 743 -11.92 19.51 9.10
N PHE A 744 -10.90 19.48 8.24
CA PHE A 744 -10.66 20.46 7.18
C PHE A 744 -11.09 19.96 5.80
N ILE A 745 -11.61 18.73 5.69
CA ILE A 745 -12.01 18.11 4.42
C ILE A 745 -13.46 17.64 4.50
N LEU A 746 -14.33 18.27 3.71
CA LEU A 746 -15.71 17.85 3.55
C LEU A 746 -15.88 17.15 2.20
N ARG A 747 -16.23 15.86 2.22
CA ARG A 747 -16.48 15.06 1.01
C ARG A 747 -17.83 14.37 1.06
N ARG A 748 -18.60 14.49 -0.02
CA ARG A 748 -19.89 13.82 -0.21
C ARG A 748 -19.96 13.22 -1.61
N LEU A 749 -20.55 12.03 -1.71
CA LEU A 749 -20.66 11.29 -2.97
C LEU A 749 -22.05 11.43 -3.58
N LYS A 750 -22.17 11.40 -4.91
CA LYS A 750 -23.48 11.38 -5.61
C LYS A 750 -24.26 10.10 -5.37
N THR A 751 -23.56 9.00 -5.15
CA THR A 751 -24.13 7.69 -4.85
C THR A 751 -24.77 7.62 -3.47
N ASP A 752 -24.48 8.60 -2.61
CA ASP A 752 -25.07 8.69 -1.29
C ASP A 752 -26.51 9.23 -1.40
N ARG A 753 -27.48 8.31 -1.29
CA ARG A 753 -28.91 8.63 -1.32
C ARG A 753 -29.36 9.54 -0.17
N SER A 754 -28.59 9.67 0.91
CA SER A 754 -28.86 10.64 1.97
C SER A 754 -28.57 12.09 1.56
N ILE A 755 -27.78 12.29 0.50
CA ILE A 755 -27.37 13.60 -0.03
C ILE A 755 -28.23 13.99 -1.23
N ILE A 756 -28.53 13.05 -2.13
CA ILE A 756 -29.37 13.30 -3.30
C ILE A 756 -30.35 12.15 -3.51
N ALA A 757 -31.64 12.44 -3.34
CA ALA A 757 -32.72 11.50 -3.68
C ALA A 757 -33.19 11.61 -5.14
N ASP A 758 -32.95 12.76 -5.80
CA ASP A 758 -33.60 13.11 -7.08
C ASP A 758 -32.76 12.86 -8.33
N LEU A 759 -31.48 12.47 -8.23
CA LEU A 759 -30.70 12.15 -9.43
C LEU A 759 -31.17 10.80 -9.97
N PRO A 760 -31.59 10.71 -11.25
CA PRO A 760 -32.02 9.44 -11.85
C PRO A 760 -30.85 8.45 -11.94
N ASP A 761 -31.14 7.18 -12.25
CA ASP A 761 -30.07 6.18 -12.36
C ASP A 761 -29.06 6.55 -13.47
N LYS A 762 -27.77 6.43 -13.15
CA LYS A 762 -26.68 6.41 -14.14
C LYS A 762 -26.38 4.95 -14.47
N LEU A 763 -26.55 4.57 -15.74
CA LEU A 763 -26.24 3.22 -16.23
C LEU A 763 -24.96 3.28 -17.04
N GLU A 764 -23.90 2.61 -16.56
CA GLU A 764 -22.65 2.49 -17.30
C GLU A 764 -22.59 1.11 -17.98
N MET A 765 -22.38 1.10 -19.29
CA MET A 765 -22.35 -0.09 -20.12
C MET A 765 -21.06 -0.12 -20.92
N LYS A 766 -20.41 -1.28 -20.94
CA LYS A 766 -19.29 -1.55 -21.83
C LYS A 766 -19.82 -2.03 -23.17
N VAL A 767 -19.32 -1.43 -24.24
CA VAL A 767 -19.68 -1.78 -25.61
C VAL A 767 -18.44 -2.33 -26.30
N PHE A 768 -18.38 -3.66 -26.39
CA PHE A 768 -17.30 -4.35 -27.07
C PHE A 768 -17.48 -4.24 -28.58
N CYS A 769 -16.45 -3.73 -29.24
CA CYS A 769 -16.40 -3.50 -30.67
C CYS A 769 -15.33 -4.43 -31.27
N PRO A 770 -15.67 -5.41 -32.12
CA PRO A 770 -14.67 -6.24 -32.77
C PRO A 770 -13.86 -5.40 -33.77
N LEU A 771 -12.58 -5.73 -33.97
CA LEU A 771 -11.79 -5.10 -35.02
C LEU A 771 -12.21 -5.60 -36.40
N THR A 772 -12.13 -4.72 -37.40
CA THR A 772 -12.16 -5.14 -38.80
C THR A 772 -10.86 -5.84 -39.18
N ARG A 773 -10.87 -6.62 -40.27
CA ARG A 773 -9.65 -7.26 -40.80
C ARG A 773 -8.54 -6.24 -41.07
N GLU A 774 -8.91 -5.09 -41.65
CA GLU A 774 -7.96 -4.00 -41.90
C GLU A 774 -7.36 -3.44 -40.60
N GLN A 775 -8.19 -3.19 -39.58
CA GLN A 775 -7.71 -2.74 -38.27
C GLN A 775 -6.78 -3.77 -37.62
N ALA A 776 -7.10 -5.06 -37.70
CA ALA A 776 -6.27 -6.12 -37.14
C ALA A 776 -4.90 -6.19 -37.84
N SER A 777 -4.85 -6.07 -39.16
CA SER A 777 -3.59 -6.02 -39.92
C SER A 777 -2.74 -4.79 -39.58
N LEU A 778 -3.35 -3.59 -39.51
CA LEU A 778 -2.65 -2.37 -39.11
C LEU A 778 -2.15 -2.45 -37.66
N TYR A 779 -2.95 -3.02 -36.78
CA TYR A 779 -2.60 -3.19 -35.37
C TYR A 779 -1.39 -4.12 -35.22
N ALA A 780 -1.38 -5.27 -35.92
CA ALA A 780 -0.25 -6.20 -35.93
C ALA A 780 1.04 -5.54 -36.47
N ALA A 781 0.95 -4.79 -37.57
CA ALA A 781 2.11 -4.08 -38.13
C ALA A 781 2.72 -3.07 -37.14
N VAL A 782 1.88 -2.32 -36.41
CA VAL A 782 2.34 -1.37 -35.38
C VAL A 782 3.05 -2.08 -34.21
N LEU A 783 2.66 -3.32 -33.88
CA LEU A 783 3.35 -4.11 -32.86
C LEU A 783 4.70 -4.62 -33.35
N GLU A 784 4.78 -5.10 -34.60
CA GLU A 784 6.04 -5.55 -35.21
C GLU A 784 7.06 -4.40 -35.27
N ASP A 785 6.62 -3.20 -35.66
CA ASP A 785 7.46 -1.98 -35.65
C ASP A 785 7.98 -1.65 -34.24
N LEU A 786 7.13 -1.77 -33.22
CA LEU A 786 7.52 -1.53 -31.83
C LEU A 786 8.56 -2.53 -31.35
N GLU A 787 8.38 -3.82 -31.68
CA GLU A 787 9.31 -4.87 -31.28
C GLU A 787 10.69 -4.66 -31.88
N ALA A 788 10.76 -4.30 -33.17
CA ALA A 788 12.01 -3.95 -33.83
C ALA A 788 12.68 -2.73 -33.16
N ALA A 789 11.91 -1.69 -32.84
CA ALA A 789 12.43 -0.46 -32.25
C ALA A 789 12.81 -0.59 -30.76
N LEU A 790 12.21 -1.53 -30.01
CA LEU A 790 12.52 -1.78 -28.59
C LEU A 790 13.81 -2.57 -28.37
N ALA A 791 14.36 -3.20 -29.40
CA ALA A 791 15.61 -3.97 -29.30
C ALA A 791 16.80 -3.09 -28.91
N ASP A 792 16.84 -1.84 -29.40
CA ASP A 792 17.98 -0.93 -29.25
C ASP A 792 17.68 0.29 -28.35
N ALA A 793 16.47 0.41 -27.80
CA ALA A 793 16.01 1.61 -27.09
C ALA A 793 16.09 1.49 -25.56
N GLU A 794 16.85 2.38 -24.91
CA GLU A 794 16.95 2.48 -23.45
C GLU A 794 16.51 3.85 -22.90
N GLY A 795 16.26 3.92 -21.58
CA GLY A 795 16.00 5.16 -20.85
C GLY A 795 14.81 5.97 -21.37
N ILE A 796 14.99 7.28 -21.56
CA ILE A 796 13.92 8.20 -22.01
C ILE A 796 13.46 7.88 -23.45
N GLY A 797 14.36 7.41 -24.32
CA GLY A 797 14.03 7.04 -25.70
C GLY A 797 13.02 5.90 -25.74
N ARG A 798 13.21 4.88 -24.90
CA ARG A 798 12.26 3.78 -24.69
C ARG A 798 10.89 4.28 -24.24
N LYS A 799 10.84 5.16 -23.23
CA LYS A 799 9.57 5.71 -22.73
C LYS A 799 8.81 6.45 -23.82
N GLY A 800 9.50 7.29 -24.60
CA GLY A 800 8.91 8.02 -25.72
C GLY A 800 8.33 7.09 -26.79
N LEU A 801 9.07 6.02 -27.15
CA LEU A 801 8.63 5.03 -28.13
C LEU A 801 7.35 4.30 -27.68
N VAL A 802 7.29 3.85 -26.43
CA VAL A 802 6.10 3.18 -25.87
C VAL A 802 4.87 4.08 -25.93
N LEU A 803 5.00 5.35 -25.53
CA LEU A 803 3.89 6.30 -25.56
C LEU A 803 3.41 6.60 -27.00
N ALA A 804 4.35 6.73 -27.94
CA ALA A 804 4.03 6.93 -29.34
C ALA A 804 3.25 5.74 -29.93
N THR A 805 3.69 4.51 -29.63
CA THR A 805 3.01 3.30 -30.10
C THR A 805 1.63 3.14 -29.48
N LEU A 806 1.46 3.41 -28.18
CA LEU A 806 0.14 3.40 -27.54
C LEU A 806 -0.83 4.36 -28.23
N SER A 807 -0.36 5.55 -28.60
CA SER A 807 -1.17 6.52 -29.35
C SER A 807 -1.54 5.98 -30.73
N ARG A 808 -0.61 5.35 -31.45
CA ARG A 808 -0.86 4.73 -32.77
C ARG A 808 -1.88 3.60 -32.69
N LEU A 809 -1.74 2.68 -31.73
CA LEU A 809 -2.69 1.59 -31.52
C LEU A 809 -4.09 2.12 -31.22
N LYS A 810 -4.21 3.17 -30.40
CA LYS A 810 -5.48 3.88 -30.17
C LYS A 810 -6.08 4.45 -31.45
N GLN A 811 -5.25 5.05 -32.32
CA GLN A 811 -5.71 5.56 -33.61
C GLN A 811 -6.25 4.43 -34.50
N VAL A 812 -5.56 3.29 -34.57
CA VAL A 812 -6.01 2.10 -35.31
C VAL A 812 -7.34 1.57 -34.77
N CYS A 813 -7.47 1.41 -33.45
CA CYS A 813 -8.70 0.99 -32.79
C CYS A 813 -9.88 1.93 -33.10
N ASN A 814 -9.61 3.24 -33.18
CA ASN A 814 -10.62 4.24 -33.52
C ASN A 814 -11.06 4.16 -34.98
N HIS A 815 -10.11 4.27 -35.92
CA HIS A 815 -10.38 4.18 -37.35
C HIS A 815 -9.08 4.07 -38.17
N PRO A 816 -9.00 3.24 -39.23
CA PRO A 816 -7.85 3.20 -40.14
C PRO A 816 -7.46 4.57 -40.71
N ALA A 817 -8.42 5.34 -41.23
CA ALA A 817 -8.20 6.72 -41.71
C ALA A 817 -7.64 7.69 -40.64
N HIS A 818 -7.88 7.45 -39.35
CA HIS A 818 -7.31 8.26 -38.27
C HIS A 818 -5.84 7.92 -38.02
N PHE A 819 -5.45 6.67 -38.22
CA PHE A 819 -4.04 6.25 -38.17
C PHE A 819 -3.27 6.64 -39.44
N LEU A 820 -3.84 6.40 -40.62
CA LEU A 820 -3.21 6.67 -41.92
C LEU A 820 -3.17 8.16 -42.27
N GLY A 821 -4.10 8.95 -41.72
CA GLY A 821 -4.25 10.36 -42.09
C GLY A 821 -4.71 10.57 -43.53
N ASP A 822 -5.24 9.53 -44.17
CA ASP A 822 -5.78 9.59 -45.52
C ASP A 822 -7.29 9.92 -45.46
N ASN A 823 -7.78 10.83 -46.30
CA ASN A 823 -9.23 11.13 -46.39
C ASN A 823 -10.00 10.01 -47.12
N SER A 824 -9.67 8.76 -46.79
CA SER A 824 -10.24 7.54 -47.35
C SER A 824 -11.68 7.34 -46.87
N GLN A 825 -12.44 6.45 -47.54
CA GLN A 825 -13.84 6.21 -47.18
C GLN A 825 -13.96 5.71 -45.73
N LEU A 826 -14.96 6.19 -44.99
CA LEU A 826 -15.16 5.91 -43.57
C LEU A 826 -16.05 4.68 -43.27
N PRO A 827 -17.19 4.47 -43.97
CA PRO A 827 -18.11 3.39 -43.63
C PRO A 827 -17.47 1.99 -43.71
N GLY A 828 -17.80 1.12 -42.76
CA GLY A 828 -17.43 -0.31 -42.79
C GLY A 828 -16.00 -0.64 -42.36
N ARG A 829 -15.12 0.35 -42.14
CA ARG A 829 -13.69 0.12 -41.86
C ARG A 829 -13.31 0.15 -40.38
N SER A 830 -14.21 0.56 -39.50
CA SER A 830 -14.01 0.58 -38.05
C SER A 830 -15.18 -0.05 -37.30
N GLY A 831 -14.89 -1.03 -36.44
CA GLY A 831 -15.90 -1.66 -35.59
C GLY A 831 -16.57 -0.66 -34.64
N LYS A 832 -15.80 0.27 -34.06
CA LYS A 832 -16.32 1.35 -33.21
C LYS A 832 -17.22 2.29 -33.99
N LEU A 833 -16.84 2.68 -35.21
CA LEU A 833 -17.66 3.59 -36.02
C LEU A 833 -19.00 2.95 -36.40
N ILE A 834 -18.99 1.68 -36.78
CA ILE A 834 -20.20 0.89 -37.06
C ILE A 834 -21.11 0.90 -35.83
N ARG A 835 -20.57 0.51 -34.67
CA ARG A 835 -21.36 0.39 -33.44
C ARG A 835 -21.90 1.72 -32.93
N LEU A 836 -21.11 2.79 -33.08
CA LEU A 836 -21.54 4.15 -32.74
C LEU A 836 -22.71 4.58 -33.63
N THR A 837 -22.63 4.30 -34.94
CA THR A 837 -23.67 4.68 -35.90
C THR A 837 -24.97 3.93 -35.61
N GLU A 838 -24.91 2.63 -35.30
CA GLU A 838 -26.08 1.83 -34.88
C GLU A 838 -26.75 2.40 -33.63
N LEU A 839 -25.98 2.61 -32.56
CA LEU A 839 -26.52 3.10 -31.29
C LEU A 839 -27.05 4.53 -31.42
N LEU A 840 -26.39 5.40 -32.18
CA LEU A 840 -26.91 6.76 -32.43
C LEU A 840 -28.18 6.75 -33.26
N ALA A 841 -28.35 5.80 -34.19
CA ALA A 841 -29.62 5.67 -34.93
C ALA A 841 -30.79 5.38 -33.98
N GLU A 842 -30.59 4.49 -33.00
CA GLU A 842 -31.57 4.19 -31.95
C GLU A 842 -31.87 5.41 -31.08
N VAL A 843 -30.84 6.12 -30.61
CA VAL A 843 -30.99 7.34 -29.79
C VAL A 843 -31.79 8.42 -30.54
N LEU A 844 -31.49 8.63 -31.82
CA LEU A 844 -32.21 9.58 -32.65
C LEU A 844 -33.65 9.16 -32.92
N ALA A 845 -33.92 7.86 -33.09
CA ALA A 845 -35.27 7.33 -33.26
C ALA A 845 -36.14 7.55 -32.00
N MET A 846 -35.53 7.52 -30.81
CA MET A 846 -36.20 7.84 -29.53
C MET A 846 -36.38 9.35 -29.29
N GLY A 847 -35.87 10.21 -30.18
CA GLY A 847 -35.90 11.67 -30.00
C GLY A 847 -34.97 12.15 -28.88
N GLU A 848 -33.98 11.35 -28.53
CA GLU A 848 -33.02 11.62 -27.46
C GLU A 848 -31.75 12.30 -27.98
N ARG A 849 -30.89 12.76 -27.05
CA ARG A 849 -29.70 13.55 -27.36
C ARG A 849 -28.44 12.86 -26.85
N ALA A 850 -27.39 12.90 -27.66
CA ALA A 850 -26.14 12.20 -27.41
C ALA A 850 -24.94 13.14 -27.35
N LEU A 851 -24.03 12.87 -26.40
CA LEU A 851 -22.67 13.36 -26.41
C LEU A 851 -21.72 12.25 -26.87
N VAL A 852 -20.77 12.59 -27.74
CA VAL A 852 -19.70 11.66 -28.17
C VAL A 852 -18.35 12.26 -27.80
N PHE A 853 -17.63 11.61 -26.90
CA PHE A 853 -16.30 12.01 -26.45
C PHE A 853 -15.21 11.22 -27.17
N SER A 854 -14.18 11.93 -27.61
CA SER A 854 -12.93 11.33 -28.11
C SER A 854 -11.71 12.07 -27.57
N GLN A 855 -10.60 11.38 -27.29
CA GLN A 855 -9.36 12.04 -26.86
C GLN A 855 -8.69 12.81 -28.01
N PHE A 856 -8.93 12.41 -29.26
CA PHE A 856 -8.29 12.98 -30.44
C PHE A 856 -9.23 13.96 -31.16
N ALA A 857 -8.76 15.20 -31.35
CA ALA A 857 -9.54 16.19 -32.09
C ALA A 857 -9.71 15.80 -33.57
N GLU A 858 -8.71 15.14 -34.15
CA GLU A 858 -8.74 14.60 -35.51
C GLU A 858 -9.87 13.58 -35.68
N MET A 859 -9.97 12.62 -34.75
CA MET A 859 -11.08 11.67 -34.74
C MET A 859 -12.43 12.36 -34.55
N GLY A 860 -12.51 13.38 -33.69
CA GLY A 860 -13.73 14.18 -33.52
C GLY A 860 -14.21 14.82 -34.84
N ALA A 861 -13.28 15.32 -35.67
CA ALA A 861 -13.60 15.87 -36.98
C ALA A 861 -14.00 14.79 -38.00
N ILE A 862 -13.45 13.57 -37.90
CA ILE A 862 -13.88 12.41 -38.71
C ILE A 862 -15.31 12.01 -38.32
N LEU A 863 -15.59 11.91 -37.02
CA LEU A 863 -16.93 11.59 -36.49
C LEU A 863 -17.95 12.63 -36.91
N GLN A 864 -17.64 13.92 -36.80
CA GLN A 864 -18.56 14.99 -37.19
C GLN A 864 -19.00 14.85 -38.66
N ARG A 865 -18.04 14.61 -39.57
CA ARG A 865 -18.30 14.41 -41.01
C ARG A 865 -19.15 13.16 -41.25
N HIS A 866 -18.71 12.02 -40.74
CA HIS A 866 -19.42 10.75 -40.91
C HIS A 866 -20.86 10.78 -40.39
N LEU A 867 -21.07 11.35 -39.21
CA LEU A 867 -22.39 11.39 -38.56
C LEU A 867 -23.33 12.40 -39.26
N LEU A 868 -22.79 13.51 -39.77
CA LEU A 868 -23.54 14.44 -40.63
C LEU A 868 -24.03 13.73 -41.89
N ASP A 869 -23.13 13.04 -42.59
CA ASP A 869 -23.44 12.34 -43.84
C ASP A 869 -24.41 11.16 -43.61
N SER A 870 -24.24 10.42 -42.51
CA SER A 870 -25.05 9.23 -42.20
C SER A 870 -26.47 9.56 -41.78
N PHE A 871 -26.69 10.66 -41.04
CA PHE A 871 -28.00 11.01 -40.50
C PHE A 871 -28.67 12.19 -41.19
N GLY A 872 -27.97 12.91 -42.07
CA GLY A 872 -28.47 14.13 -42.70
C GLY A 872 -28.84 15.23 -41.70
N ARG A 873 -28.23 15.21 -40.50
CA ARG A 873 -28.48 16.17 -39.42
C ARG A 873 -27.17 16.83 -39.03
N GLU A 874 -27.25 18.11 -38.72
CA GLU A 874 -26.10 18.84 -38.19
C GLU A 874 -25.53 18.14 -36.94
N VAL A 875 -24.19 18.12 -36.83
CA VAL A 875 -23.47 17.59 -35.68
C VAL A 875 -22.55 18.68 -35.15
N LEU A 876 -22.71 19.06 -33.88
CA LEU A 876 -21.83 20.04 -33.25
C LEU A 876 -20.50 19.38 -32.88
N PHE A 877 -19.39 20.13 -32.97
CA PHE A 877 -18.08 19.64 -32.54
C PHE A 877 -17.33 20.70 -31.73
N LEU A 878 -16.96 20.35 -30.49
CA LEU A 878 -16.21 21.20 -29.57
C LEU A 878 -14.82 20.63 -29.31
N HIS A 879 -13.80 21.38 -29.70
CA HIS A 879 -12.39 21.05 -29.49
C HIS A 879 -11.60 22.25 -28.94
N GLY A 880 -10.34 22.03 -28.59
CA GLY A 880 -9.49 23.03 -27.92
C GLY A 880 -9.22 24.30 -28.73
N GLY A 881 -9.37 24.26 -30.06
CA GLY A 881 -9.16 25.40 -30.95
C GLY A 881 -10.39 26.32 -31.09
N VAL A 882 -11.55 25.93 -30.56
CA VAL A 882 -12.77 26.74 -30.63
C VAL A 882 -12.68 27.93 -29.68
N ALA A 883 -12.89 29.14 -30.20
CA ALA A 883 -12.86 30.37 -29.42
C ALA A 883 -13.91 30.36 -28.29
N PRO A 884 -13.63 30.95 -27.10
CA PRO A 884 -14.52 30.87 -25.95
C PRO A 884 -15.97 31.32 -26.20
N GLY A 885 -16.18 32.37 -27.00
CA GLY A 885 -17.51 32.85 -27.36
C GLY A 885 -18.29 31.87 -28.25
N GLN A 886 -17.62 31.21 -29.21
CA GLN A 886 -18.25 30.20 -30.05
C GLN A 886 -18.55 28.92 -29.26
N ARG A 887 -17.65 28.53 -28.35
CA ARG A 887 -17.86 27.40 -27.43
C ARG A 887 -19.18 27.54 -26.69
N GLN A 888 -19.46 28.73 -26.17
CA GLN A 888 -20.69 28.98 -25.43
C GLN A 888 -21.93 28.87 -26.31
N ARG A 889 -21.89 29.46 -27.51
CA ARG A 889 -23.01 29.35 -28.47
C ARG A 889 -23.34 27.91 -28.83
N MET A 890 -22.33 27.04 -28.97
CA MET A 890 -22.57 25.60 -29.23
C MET A 890 -23.27 24.93 -28.05
N VAL A 891 -22.85 25.21 -26.81
CA VAL A 891 -23.46 24.66 -25.59
C VAL A 891 -24.91 25.13 -25.45
N ASP A 892 -25.15 26.43 -25.59
CA ASP A 892 -26.50 27.00 -25.48
C ASP A 892 -27.43 26.45 -26.57
N ARG A 893 -26.91 26.28 -27.79
CA ARG A 893 -27.67 25.70 -28.91
C ARG A 893 -28.00 24.23 -28.67
N PHE A 894 -27.06 23.44 -28.13
CA PHE A 894 -27.32 22.04 -27.78
C PHE A 894 -28.38 21.90 -26.67
N GLN A 895 -28.30 22.75 -25.65
CA GLN A 895 -29.24 22.77 -24.51
C GLN A 895 -30.62 23.32 -24.92
N GLY A 896 -30.66 24.32 -25.81
CA GLY A 896 -31.85 25.06 -26.24
C GLY A 896 -32.62 24.44 -27.42
N GLY A 897 -32.52 23.14 -27.65
CA GLY A 897 -33.31 22.45 -28.68
C GLY A 897 -32.61 22.25 -30.03
N GLY A 898 -31.34 22.65 -30.19
CA GLY A 898 -30.54 22.48 -31.41
C GLY A 898 -30.14 21.04 -31.73
N PRO A 899 -29.04 20.83 -32.49
CA PRO A 899 -28.67 19.51 -33.01
C PRO A 899 -28.59 18.41 -31.94
N PRO A 900 -29.08 17.18 -32.22
CA PRO A 900 -29.21 16.13 -31.21
C PRO A 900 -27.89 15.43 -30.88
N ILE A 901 -26.85 15.59 -31.71
CA ILE A 901 -25.53 15.00 -31.51
C ILE A 901 -24.49 16.11 -31.29
N PHE A 902 -23.72 15.96 -30.22
CA PHE A 902 -22.61 16.87 -29.91
C PHE A 902 -21.33 16.06 -29.64
N VAL A 903 -20.33 16.25 -30.50
CA VAL A 903 -18.99 15.65 -30.37
C VAL A 903 -18.10 16.57 -29.55
N LEU A 904 -17.35 16.03 -28.60
CA LEU A 904 -16.43 16.80 -27.75
C LEU A 904 -15.07 16.11 -27.65
N SER A 905 -13.98 16.87 -27.72
CA SER A 905 -12.68 16.32 -27.35
C SER A 905 -12.55 16.23 -25.82
N LEU A 906 -12.02 15.14 -25.26
CA LEU A 906 -11.98 14.91 -23.80
C LEU A 906 -11.32 16.06 -23.02
N LYS A 907 -10.22 16.62 -23.53
CA LYS A 907 -9.55 17.78 -22.89
C LYS A 907 -10.37 19.07 -22.96
N ALA A 908 -11.17 19.27 -24.02
CA ALA A 908 -12.01 20.47 -24.16
C ALA A 908 -13.36 20.31 -23.44
N GLY A 909 -13.92 19.09 -23.42
CA GLY A 909 -15.16 18.71 -22.75
C GLY A 909 -15.02 18.39 -21.26
N GLY A 910 -13.82 18.06 -20.78
CA GLY A 910 -13.54 17.78 -19.35
C GLY A 910 -13.64 19.00 -18.43
N THR A 911 -13.97 20.18 -18.97
CA THR A 911 -13.83 21.46 -18.27
C THR A 911 -15.16 22.18 -18.08
N GLY A 912 -15.69 22.21 -16.86
CA GLY A 912 -16.74 23.14 -16.39
C GLY A 912 -18.11 23.19 -17.09
N LEU A 913 -18.33 22.51 -18.22
CA LEU A 913 -19.56 22.63 -19.01
C LEU A 913 -20.78 21.98 -18.32
N ASN A 914 -21.97 22.51 -18.58
CA ASN A 914 -23.24 21.93 -18.14
C ASN A 914 -24.02 21.44 -19.36
N LEU A 915 -24.19 20.12 -19.51
CA LEU A 915 -24.75 19.47 -20.72
C LEU A 915 -25.89 18.51 -20.36
N THR A 916 -26.78 18.94 -19.46
CA THR A 916 -27.91 18.17 -18.91
C THR A 916 -28.97 17.74 -19.93
N ALA A 917 -29.03 18.33 -21.14
CA ALA A 917 -29.99 17.91 -22.17
C ALA A 917 -29.65 16.56 -22.81
N ALA A 918 -28.42 16.07 -22.66
CA ALA A 918 -28.05 14.74 -23.14
C ALA A 918 -28.59 13.66 -22.20
N THR A 919 -29.01 12.53 -22.77
CA THR A 919 -29.39 11.31 -22.04
C THR A 919 -28.41 10.18 -22.33
N HIS A 920 -27.69 10.26 -23.45
CA HIS A 920 -26.66 9.31 -23.83
C HIS A 920 -25.28 9.95 -23.88
N VAL A 921 -24.29 9.24 -23.35
CA VAL A 921 -22.87 9.60 -23.39
C VAL A 921 -22.08 8.46 -24.00
N PHE A 922 -21.36 8.70 -25.08
CA PHE A 922 -20.48 7.73 -25.73
C PHE A 922 -19.04 8.13 -25.52
N HIS A 923 -18.25 7.29 -24.84
CA HIS A 923 -16.80 7.40 -24.83
C HIS A 923 -16.26 6.53 -25.96
N PHE A 924 -15.89 7.18 -27.07
CA PHE A 924 -15.49 6.49 -28.29
C PHE A 924 -14.13 5.78 -28.13
N ASP A 925 -13.25 6.34 -27.30
CA ASP A 925 -11.95 5.76 -27.00
C ASP A 925 -11.67 5.73 -25.50
N ARG A 926 -11.04 4.63 -25.06
CA ARG A 926 -10.80 4.37 -23.65
C ARG A 926 -9.66 5.23 -23.13
N TRP A 927 -9.93 5.94 -22.04
CA TRP A 927 -8.93 6.72 -21.33
C TRP A 927 -8.44 5.95 -20.10
N TRP A 928 -7.13 5.95 -19.90
CA TRP A 928 -6.46 5.13 -18.88
C TRP A 928 -6.78 5.55 -17.44
N ASN A 929 -7.16 6.82 -17.25
CA ASN A 929 -7.51 7.38 -15.95
C ASN A 929 -9.04 7.50 -15.85
N PRO A 930 -9.72 6.61 -15.11
CA PRO A 930 -11.18 6.62 -14.98
C PRO A 930 -11.72 7.97 -14.54
N ALA A 931 -10.98 8.70 -13.70
CA ALA A 931 -11.41 10.00 -13.18
C ALA A 931 -11.64 11.04 -14.29
N VAL A 932 -10.91 10.98 -15.41
CA VAL A 932 -11.08 11.93 -16.53
C VAL A 932 -12.35 11.62 -17.31
N GLU A 933 -12.68 10.34 -17.52
CA GLU A 933 -13.92 9.94 -18.18
C GLU A 933 -15.13 10.17 -17.28
N ASP A 934 -14.98 9.86 -15.99
CA ASP A 934 -16.01 10.12 -14.98
C ASP A 934 -16.27 11.64 -14.90
N GLN A 935 -15.23 12.47 -14.98
CA GLN A 935 -15.35 13.94 -15.10
C GLN A 935 -16.05 14.36 -16.40
N ALA A 936 -15.81 13.71 -17.53
CA ALA A 936 -16.54 14.03 -18.76
C ALA A 936 -18.02 13.60 -18.68
N THR A 937 -18.29 12.43 -18.10
CA THR A 937 -19.62 11.85 -17.92
C THR A 937 -20.49 12.68 -16.95
N ASP A 938 -19.88 13.15 -15.87
CA ASP A 938 -20.51 13.96 -14.83
C ASP A 938 -20.97 15.35 -15.33
N ARG A 939 -20.63 15.74 -16.57
CA ARG A 939 -21.18 16.94 -17.23
C ARG A 939 -22.64 16.75 -17.66
N VAL A 940 -23.04 15.51 -17.87
CA VAL A 940 -24.42 15.10 -18.16
C VAL A 940 -25.12 14.64 -16.90
N PHE A 941 -24.44 13.86 -16.06
CA PHE A 941 -24.95 13.40 -14.77
C PHE A 941 -24.79 14.46 -13.67
N ARG A 942 -25.54 15.56 -13.81
CA ARG A 942 -25.48 16.72 -12.92
C ARG A 942 -26.87 17.18 -12.52
N ILE A 943 -26.95 17.96 -11.44
CA ILE A 943 -28.20 18.59 -10.98
C ILE A 943 -28.84 19.36 -12.13
N GLY A 944 -30.12 19.08 -12.39
CA GLY A 944 -30.87 19.56 -13.56
C GLY A 944 -31.12 18.48 -14.60
N GLN A 945 -30.48 17.31 -14.47
CA GLN A 945 -30.85 16.11 -15.21
C GLN A 945 -32.12 15.49 -14.62
N THR A 946 -33.15 15.30 -15.45
CA THR A 946 -34.43 14.69 -15.07
C THR A 946 -34.65 13.32 -15.68
N LYS A 947 -33.79 12.89 -16.61
CA LYS A 947 -33.87 11.61 -17.31
C LYS A 947 -32.69 10.71 -16.95
N LYS A 948 -32.89 9.39 -17.03
CA LYS A 948 -31.82 8.41 -16.82
C LYS A 948 -30.69 8.65 -17.82
N VAL A 949 -29.45 8.56 -17.35
CA VAL A 949 -28.26 8.79 -18.17
C VAL A 949 -27.61 7.45 -18.49
N GLN A 950 -27.45 7.16 -19.77
CA GLN A 950 -26.79 5.96 -20.27
C GLN A 950 -25.39 6.30 -20.78
N VAL A 951 -24.38 5.64 -20.23
CA VAL A 951 -22.97 5.88 -20.53
C VAL A 951 -22.42 4.64 -21.22
N HIS A 952 -22.02 4.79 -22.47
CA HIS A 952 -21.50 3.75 -23.34
C HIS A 952 -19.98 3.90 -23.45
N LYS A 953 -19.22 2.94 -22.92
CA LYS A 953 -17.76 2.91 -22.95
C LYS A 953 -17.30 1.92 -24.03
N PHE A 954 -16.77 2.44 -25.13
CA PHE A 954 -16.38 1.61 -26.28
C PHE A 954 -15.00 1.00 -26.04
N ILE A 955 -14.89 -0.30 -26.28
CA ILE A 955 -13.67 -1.08 -26.06
C ILE A 955 -13.46 -2.00 -27.25
N CYS A 956 -12.30 -1.95 -27.90
CA CYS A 956 -11.97 -2.93 -28.92
C CYS A 956 -11.62 -4.29 -28.29
N ALA A 957 -12.40 -5.32 -28.63
CA ALA A 957 -12.21 -6.69 -28.11
C ALA A 957 -10.87 -7.28 -28.56
N GLY A 958 -10.21 -8.02 -27.67
CA GLY A 958 -8.93 -8.69 -27.91
C GLY A 958 -7.73 -7.76 -28.13
N THR A 959 -7.87 -6.47 -27.85
CA THR A 959 -6.81 -5.45 -27.98
C THR A 959 -6.25 -5.01 -26.62
N PHE A 960 -5.26 -4.11 -26.63
CA PHE A 960 -4.78 -3.48 -25.41
C PHE A 960 -5.89 -2.70 -24.65
N GLU A 961 -6.95 -2.21 -25.33
CA GLU A 961 -8.03 -1.47 -24.67
C GLU A 961 -8.80 -2.34 -23.67
N GLU A 962 -9.09 -3.59 -24.04
CA GLU A 962 -9.78 -4.56 -23.16
C GLU A 962 -8.90 -4.94 -21.97
N ARG A 963 -7.62 -5.23 -22.20
CA ARG A 963 -6.69 -5.63 -21.13
C ARG A 963 -6.48 -4.51 -20.12
N ILE A 964 -6.48 -3.27 -20.57
CA ILE A 964 -6.39 -2.11 -19.70
C ILE A 964 -7.68 -1.91 -18.91
N ASP A 965 -8.84 -2.13 -19.53
CA ASP A 965 -10.10 -2.10 -18.83
C ASP A 965 -10.16 -3.18 -17.72
N ASP A 966 -9.74 -4.41 -18.01
CA ASP A 966 -9.59 -5.49 -17.03
C ASP A 966 -8.65 -5.10 -15.87
N LEU A 967 -7.53 -4.43 -16.18
CA LEU A 967 -6.57 -3.93 -15.20
C LEU A 967 -7.16 -2.83 -14.30
N ILE A 968 -7.95 -1.94 -14.89
CA ILE A 968 -8.67 -0.88 -14.16
C ILE A 968 -9.71 -1.51 -13.23
N GLU A 969 -10.45 -2.52 -13.67
CA GLU A 969 -11.48 -3.17 -12.86
C GLU A 969 -10.92 -4.01 -11.71
N ARG A 970 -9.93 -4.88 -11.98
CA ARG A 970 -9.27 -5.66 -10.92
C ARG A 970 -8.66 -4.80 -9.82
N LYS A 971 -8.36 -3.53 -10.12
CA LYS A 971 -7.85 -2.55 -9.16
C LYS A 971 -8.93 -1.70 -8.52
N ARG A 972 -10.12 -1.52 -9.11
CA ARG A 972 -11.26 -0.89 -8.44
C ARG A 972 -11.70 -1.69 -7.20
N ASP A 973 -11.54 -3.02 -7.22
CA ASP A 973 -11.82 -3.91 -6.08
C ASP A 973 -10.73 -3.89 -4.99
N ILE A 974 -9.52 -3.44 -5.34
CA ILE A 974 -8.38 -3.29 -4.42
C ILE A 974 -8.09 -1.78 -4.30
N THR A 975 -8.96 -1.07 -3.58
CA THR A 975 -8.84 0.34 -3.12
C THR A 975 -7.69 1.12 -3.77
N ASN A 976 -7.96 1.97 -4.79
CA ASN A 976 -7.27 3.17 -5.33
C ASN A 976 -5.73 3.43 -5.14
N THR A 977 -4.93 2.52 -4.58
CA THR A 977 -3.64 2.84 -3.95
C THR A 977 -2.44 2.57 -4.89
N VAL A 978 -2.64 2.02 -6.09
CA VAL A 978 -1.55 1.30 -6.81
C VAL A 978 -1.29 1.78 -8.26
N ILE A 979 -1.99 2.78 -8.80
CA ILE A 979 -1.64 3.34 -10.13
C ILE A 979 -1.43 4.85 -10.01
N GLY A 980 -0.20 5.30 -10.27
CA GLY A 980 0.10 6.73 -10.44
C GLY A 980 -0.68 7.33 -11.61
N THR A 981 -1.00 8.63 -11.53
CA THR A 981 -1.95 9.35 -12.42
C THR A 981 -1.45 9.61 -13.85
N GLY A 982 -0.66 8.71 -14.45
CA GLY A 982 -0.17 8.86 -15.81
C GLY A 982 0.25 7.54 -16.46
N GLU A 983 0.61 7.63 -17.73
CA GLU A 983 1.08 6.50 -18.57
C GLU A 983 2.44 5.94 -18.11
N GLY A 984 3.08 6.56 -17.10
CA GLY A 984 4.41 6.20 -16.62
C GLY A 984 4.55 4.74 -16.22
N TRP A 985 3.54 4.14 -15.56
CA TRP A 985 3.61 2.73 -15.15
C TRP A 985 3.71 1.77 -16.34
N LEU A 986 3.11 2.11 -17.50
CA LEU A 986 3.23 1.35 -18.75
C LEU A 986 4.65 1.43 -19.31
N THR A 987 5.30 2.59 -19.15
CA THR A 987 6.67 2.79 -19.59
C THR A 987 7.71 2.11 -18.70
N GLU A 988 7.35 1.74 -17.46
CA GLU A 988 8.20 0.98 -16.54
C GLU A 988 8.04 -0.55 -16.67
N LEU A 989 7.02 -1.04 -17.38
CA LEU A 989 6.85 -2.48 -17.64
C LEU A 989 8.05 -3.02 -18.41
N SER A 990 8.44 -4.28 -18.20
CA SER A 990 9.45 -4.94 -19.04
C SER A 990 8.96 -5.11 -20.48
N ASN A 991 9.88 -5.28 -21.45
CA ASN A 991 9.51 -5.46 -22.86
C ASN A 991 8.57 -6.65 -23.07
N ARG A 992 8.72 -7.72 -22.27
CA ARG A 992 7.82 -8.88 -22.30
C ARG A 992 6.43 -8.55 -21.77
N GLU A 993 6.34 -7.91 -20.61
CA GLU A 993 5.04 -7.51 -20.03
C GLU A 993 4.30 -6.54 -20.94
N LEU A 994 5.04 -5.63 -21.60
CA LEU A 994 4.49 -4.71 -22.58
C LEU A 994 3.99 -5.46 -23.83
N ARG A 995 4.77 -6.39 -24.38
CA ARG A 995 4.35 -7.23 -25.52
C ARG A 995 3.10 -8.02 -25.16
N ASP A 996 3.10 -8.67 -24.00
CA ASP A 996 1.95 -9.42 -23.51
C ASP A 996 0.74 -8.49 -23.41
N LEU A 997 0.87 -7.30 -22.81
CA LEU A 997 -0.22 -6.33 -22.67
C LEU A 997 -0.77 -5.82 -24.01
N LEU A 998 0.09 -5.64 -25.02
CA LEU A 998 -0.31 -5.07 -26.30
C LEU A 998 -0.77 -6.11 -27.33
N ALA A 999 -0.43 -7.39 -27.13
CA ALA A 999 -0.71 -8.47 -28.08
C ALA A 999 -2.21 -8.62 -28.39
N LEU A 1000 -2.50 -8.75 -29.69
CA LEU A 1000 -3.84 -9.04 -30.20
C LEU A 1000 -4.23 -10.50 -29.91
N ARG A 1001 -5.46 -10.74 -29.44
CA ARG A 1001 -5.99 -12.11 -29.29
C ARG A 1001 -6.64 -12.58 -30.60
N GLU A 1002 -6.62 -13.89 -30.84
CA GLU A 1002 -7.14 -14.51 -32.08
C GLU A 1002 -8.66 -14.31 -32.26
N ASP A 1003 -9.41 -14.10 -31.18
CA ASP A 1003 -10.86 -13.84 -31.16
C ASP A 1003 -11.25 -12.36 -31.40
N ALA A 1004 -10.27 -11.47 -31.64
CA ALA A 1004 -10.48 -10.03 -31.80
C ALA A 1004 -11.13 -9.63 -33.15
N VAL A 1005 -11.11 -10.54 -34.14
CA VAL A 1005 -11.49 -10.25 -35.53
C VAL A 1005 -12.90 -10.77 -35.80
N LYS A 1006 -13.73 -9.93 -36.42
CA LYS A 1006 -15.07 -10.31 -36.86
C LYS A 1006 -14.96 -11.37 -37.97
N GLU A 1007 -15.47 -12.60 -37.75
CA GLU A 1007 -15.73 -13.57 -38.81
C GLU A 1007 -16.93 -13.07 -39.64
N ASP A 1008 -16.83 -13.16 -40.97
CA ASP A 1008 -17.76 -12.54 -41.93
C ASP A 1008 -19.19 -13.10 -41.87
#